data_AF-A0A1B6KYL3-F1
#
_entry.id   AF-A0A1B6KYL3-F1
#
_cell.length_a   1.000
_cell.length_b   1.000
_cell.length_c   1.000
_cell.angle_alpha   90.00
_cell.angle_beta   90.00
_cell.angle_gamma   90.00
#
_symmetry.space_group_name_H-M   'P 1'
#
loop_
_entity.id
_entity.type
_entity.pdbx_description
1 polymer ?
#
loop_
_entity_poly.entity_id
_entity_poly.type
_entity_poly.pdbx_seq_one_letter_code
_entity_poly.pdbx_strand_id
1 'polypeptide(L)'
;ERAHSVINRYQSLQEPMQIRRDNLEDALLLYQFLRDTDDELAWLAEKEPLAASTDLGNSLNAVQSLQKKHQALEGEIASREPVVAALTSRAQQMIRSGHFASPRIETSINELQERLVQVRDLASVRRLRLLDAVESQMFYAEASEAETWLKEKRPLLTSTDFGKDEDSVQSLLKKLEGVERELRTFQNNVDRLAKLSHGLVDRGHFDSQRIAEKQTQIEGELSELQALAKVRETRLKESLKVFRFLREAEEVAEWTGDQTAVAASEDYGRDVEHVELLIQAFDTFLSSLSGAEGRVAACLQVGQELLAEGNPQAPRVQLKMGETKQLWDDLKELAHARQEALAGAKQVHVFDRTADETITWIQEKDASISAEGYGQDLETIQALVRKHEGFETDLAAVKEQVESVVEEAGRLAGLFPDARDHIEVKHEETLDAWTQLLEKAEQRRDKLQQAEQLQTYFDQYRELIAWINEMIAKVTTPDLAQDVAGAEALLSRHQEYHAEIDSRVDAFTAFYATGKQLINQDHFLSNEIKEKIRVLEQRKKLLDDTWEKRKFIYEQNLDTQMFKREADLLENWIVSREPTLHDGKLGESIPQVEDFIRKHEDFEKTIQAQEDKFHALRRITLLERAFQKQQEAEMAARQMEKERAERERLEARKRKEVQRITDERRREGERRQGREHNGAPEMVETPRYSQDNDSISNLQKSSSISSLFGDRLNRKG
;
A
#
# COMPACT_ATOMS: atom_id res chain seq x y z
N GLU A 1 48.44 -140.02 -104.88
CA GLU A 1 49.69 -139.24 -104.88
C GLU A 1 49.47 -137.73 -105.04
N ARG A 2 49.34 -137.18 -106.27
CA ARG A 2 49.39 -135.72 -106.52
C ARG A 2 48.45 -134.86 -105.65
N ALA A 3 47.27 -135.36 -105.29
CA ALA A 3 46.36 -134.70 -104.35
C ALA A 3 46.90 -134.62 -102.90
N HIS A 4 47.52 -135.68 -102.38
CA HIS A 4 48.12 -135.66 -101.03
C HIS A 4 49.31 -134.70 -100.94
N SER A 5 50.12 -134.58 -102.00
CA SER A 5 51.20 -133.58 -102.07
C SER A 5 50.67 -132.14 -101.93
N VAL A 6 49.51 -131.84 -102.52
CA VAL A 6 48.86 -130.52 -102.37
C VAL A 6 48.25 -130.34 -100.99
N ILE A 7 47.61 -131.37 -100.41
CA ILE A 7 47.03 -131.31 -99.05
C ILE A 7 48.12 -131.06 -98.00
N ASN A 8 49.22 -131.82 -98.03
CA ASN A 8 50.33 -131.63 -97.10
C ASN A 8 50.95 -130.22 -97.26
N ARG A 9 51.04 -129.71 -98.48
CA ARG A 9 51.55 -128.35 -98.77
C ARG A 9 50.58 -127.23 -98.40
N TYR A 10 49.29 -127.52 -98.27
CA TYR A 10 48.29 -126.61 -97.70
C TYR A 10 48.36 -126.62 -96.17
N GLN A 11 48.47 -127.80 -95.55
CA GLN A 11 48.68 -127.94 -94.10
C GLN A 11 49.98 -127.27 -93.64
N SER A 12 51.07 -127.37 -94.41
CA SER A 12 52.33 -126.67 -94.12
C SER A 12 52.28 -125.14 -94.26
N LEU A 13 51.16 -124.55 -94.69
CA LEU A 13 50.93 -123.10 -94.63
C LEU A 13 50.26 -122.68 -93.32
N GLN A 14 49.59 -123.60 -92.60
CA GLN A 14 48.81 -123.28 -91.41
C GLN A 14 49.69 -122.75 -90.27
N GLU A 15 50.85 -123.36 -90.04
CA GLU A 15 51.83 -122.91 -89.03
C GLU A 15 52.46 -121.54 -89.38
N PRO A 16 53.02 -121.30 -90.59
CA PRO A 16 53.45 -119.97 -91.00
C PRO A 16 52.36 -118.89 -91.00
N MET A 17 51.10 -119.25 -91.34
CA MET A 17 49.96 -118.33 -91.26
C MET A 17 49.58 -118.01 -89.82
N GLN A 18 49.60 -119.00 -88.92
CA GLN A 18 49.35 -118.83 -87.49
C GLN A 18 50.42 -117.92 -86.88
N ILE A 19 51.71 -118.24 -87.08
CA ILE A 19 52.84 -117.41 -86.64
C ILE A 19 52.71 -115.97 -87.19
N ARG A 20 52.31 -115.79 -88.45
CA ARG A 20 52.10 -114.45 -89.01
C ARG A 20 50.90 -113.72 -88.40
N ARG A 21 49.81 -114.43 -88.03
CA ARG A 21 48.67 -113.82 -87.35
C ARG A 21 49.06 -113.37 -85.95
N ASP A 22 49.73 -114.24 -85.20
CA ASP A 22 50.08 -114.00 -83.80
C ASP A 22 51.09 -112.83 -83.69
N ASN A 23 52.08 -112.74 -84.58
CA ASN A 23 52.98 -111.58 -84.68
C ASN A 23 52.25 -110.26 -85.04
N LEU A 24 51.13 -110.31 -85.78
CA LEU A 24 50.32 -109.14 -86.10
C LEU A 24 49.37 -108.75 -84.94
N GLU A 25 48.90 -109.74 -84.18
CA GLU A 25 48.11 -109.54 -82.95
C GLU A 25 48.98 -108.92 -81.84
N ASP A 26 50.20 -109.41 -81.63
CA ASP A 26 51.20 -108.79 -80.75
C ASP A 26 51.55 -107.36 -81.19
N ALA A 27 51.83 -107.14 -82.48
CA ALA A 27 52.13 -105.80 -82.99
C ALA A 27 50.94 -104.82 -82.83
N LEU A 28 49.71 -105.29 -83.02
CA LEU A 28 48.50 -104.49 -82.77
C LEU A 28 48.37 -104.15 -81.28
N LEU A 29 48.58 -105.12 -80.38
CA LEU A 29 48.52 -104.92 -78.94
C LEU A 29 49.60 -103.93 -78.46
N LEU A 30 50.80 -103.96 -79.06
CA LEU A 30 51.87 -102.98 -78.81
C LEU A 30 51.45 -101.56 -79.20
N TYR A 31 50.92 -101.36 -80.41
CA TYR A 31 50.52 -100.01 -80.84
C TYR A 31 49.28 -99.48 -80.10
N GLN A 32 48.38 -100.35 -79.66
CA GLN A 32 47.30 -99.98 -78.74
C GLN A 32 47.87 -99.60 -77.37
N PHE A 33 48.76 -100.41 -76.79
CA PHE A 33 49.40 -100.11 -75.52
C PHE A 33 50.16 -98.77 -75.54
N LEU A 34 50.96 -98.54 -76.58
CA LEU A 34 51.73 -97.31 -76.75
C LEU A 34 50.82 -96.10 -76.90
N ARG A 35 49.82 -96.12 -77.80
CA ARG A 35 48.86 -95.01 -77.94
C ARG A 35 48.18 -94.69 -76.62
N ASP A 36 47.61 -95.70 -75.95
CA ASP A 36 46.88 -95.48 -74.69
C ASP A 36 47.81 -94.98 -73.55
N THR A 37 49.12 -95.17 -73.68
CA THR A 37 50.14 -94.66 -72.75
C THR A 37 50.60 -93.25 -73.13
N ASP A 38 50.81 -92.99 -74.43
CA ASP A 38 51.12 -91.67 -74.99
C ASP A 38 49.98 -90.66 -74.72
N ASP A 39 48.72 -91.12 -74.79
CA ASP A 39 47.51 -90.32 -74.48
C ASP A 39 47.49 -89.88 -73.00
N GLU A 40 47.82 -90.77 -72.05
CA GLU A 40 47.89 -90.43 -70.61
C GLU A 40 49.18 -89.65 -70.25
N LEU A 41 50.30 -89.88 -70.95
CA LEU A 41 51.52 -89.07 -70.83
C LEU A 41 51.28 -87.63 -71.30
N ALA A 42 50.58 -87.45 -72.43
CA ALA A 42 50.19 -86.14 -72.93
C ALA A 42 49.22 -85.43 -71.96
N TRP A 43 48.28 -86.18 -71.36
CA TRP A 43 47.39 -85.65 -70.32
C TRP A 43 48.16 -85.20 -69.08
N LEU A 44 49.10 -86.01 -68.56
CA LEU A 44 49.94 -85.61 -67.42
C LEU A 44 50.78 -84.36 -67.74
N ALA A 45 51.33 -84.24 -68.96
CA ALA A 45 52.05 -83.07 -69.42
C ALA A 45 51.17 -81.80 -69.53
N GLU A 46 49.87 -81.92 -69.78
CA GLU A 46 48.91 -80.80 -69.71
C GLU A 46 48.68 -80.34 -68.25
N LYS A 47 48.66 -81.28 -67.30
CA LYS A 47 48.34 -81.01 -65.89
C LYS A 47 49.55 -80.63 -65.03
N GLU A 48 50.76 -81.06 -65.41
CA GLU A 48 52.01 -80.75 -64.68
C GLU A 48 52.21 -79.24 -64.41
N PRO A 49 51.99 -78.32 -65.36
CA PRO A 49 52.09 -76.88 -65.12
C PRO A 49 51.04 -76.32 -64.14
N LEU A 50 49.85 -76.93 -64.09
CA LEU A 50 48.78 -76.54 -63.16
C LEU A 50 49.10 -76.98 -61.73
N ALA A 51 49.65 -78.18 -61.57
CA ALA A 51 50.14 -78.70 -60.30
C ALA A 51 51.39 -77.96 -59.81
N ALA A 52 52.31 -77.61 -60.71
CA ALA A 52 53.56 -76.90 -60.41
C ALA A 52 53.40 -75.39 -60.16
N SER A 53 52.22 -74.81 -60.44
CA SER A 53 51.99 -73.36 -60.36
C SER A 53 52.34 -72.77 -58.99
N THR A 54 52.94 -71.58 -59.00
CA THR A 54 53.28 -70.79 -57.81
C THR A 54 52.28 -69.68 -57.51
N ASP A 55 51.22 -69.50 -58.31
CA ASP A 55 50.17 -68.52 -58.03
C ASP A 55 49.30 -68.96 -56.84
N LEU A 56 49.33 -68.17 -55.77
CA LEU A 56 48.53 -68.38 -54.56
C LEU A 56 47.40 -67.34 -54.43
N GLY A 57 47.29 -66.36 -55.32
CA GLY A 57 46.35 -65.24 -55.21
C GLY A 57 46.76 -64.19 -54.16
N ASN A 58 46.04 -63.07 -54.16
CA ASN A 58 46.38 -61.84 -53.40
C ASN A 58 45.25 -61.33 -52.49
N SER A 59 44.17 -62.10 -52.35
CA SER A 59 42.99 -61.78 -51.53
C SER A 59 42.27 -63.08 -51.17
N LEU A 60 41.58 -63.12 -50.03
CA LEU A 60 40.89 -64.32 -49.53
C LEU A 60 39.99 -64.99 -50.60
N ASN A 61 39.20 -64.19 -51.32
CA ASN A 61 38.34 -64.66 -52.41
C ASN A 61 39.12 -65.27 -53.59
N ALA A 62 40.30 -64.70 -53.91
CA ALA A 62 41.17 -65.25 -54.95
C ALA A 62 41.81 -66.58 -54.51
N VAL A 63 42.33 -66.67 -53.28
CA VAL A 63 42.94 -67.91 -52.78
C VAL A 63 41.90 -69.02 -52.66
N GLN A 64 40.73 -68.76 -52.09
CA GLN A 64 39.64 -69.75 -52.03
C GLN A 64 39.18 -70.21 -53.43
N SER A 65 39.23 -69.32 -54.43
CA SER A 65 38.92 -69.68 -55.82
C SER A 65 40.02 -70.55 -56.45
N LEU A 66 41.30 -70.28 -56.16
CA LEU A 66 42.43 -71.12 -56.58
C LEU A 66 42.42 -72.48 -55.87
N GLN A 67 42.11 -72.51 -54.57
CA GLN A 67 41.96 -73.73 -53.77
C GLN A 67 40.86 -74.65 -54.32
N LYS A 68 39.68 -74.10 -54.67
CA LYS A 68 38.59 -74.86 -55.31
C LYS A 68 38.99 -75.42 -56.68
N LYS A 69 39.71 -74.64 -57.50
CA LYS A 69 40.27 -75.12 -58.78
C LYS A 69 41.32 -76.21 -58.58
N HIS A 70 42.16 -76.09 -57.55
CA HIS A 70 43.19 -77.07 -57.21
C HIS A 70 42.59 -78.38 -56.69
N GLN A 71 41.54 -78.30 -55.87
CA GLN A 71 40.79 -79.47 -55.41
C GLN A 71 40.13 -80.22 -56.58
N ALA A 72 39.66 -79.51 -57.61
CA ALA A 72 39.18 -80.14 -58.85
C ALA A 72 40.32 -80.83 -59.63
N LEU A 73 41.50 -80.19 -59.71
CA LEU A 73 42.70 -80.79 -60.31
C LEU A 73 43.18 -82.05 -59.58
N GLU A 74 43.15 -82.05 -58.25
CA GLU A 74 43.45 -83.25 -57.44
C GLU A 74 42.44 -84.38 -57.71
N GLY A 75 41.15 -84.05 -57.88
CA GLY A 75 40.11 -85.00 -58.29
C GLY A 75 40.32 -85.54 -59.71
N GLU A 76 40.73 -84.68 -60.65
CA GLU A 76 41.12 -85.08 -62.00
C GLU A 76 42.30 -86.08 -61.97
N ILE A 77 43.37 -85.78 -61.22
CA ILE A 77 44.55 -86.67 -61.07
C ILE A 77 44.16 -88.00 -60.44
N ALA A 78 43.41 -87.98 -59.32
CA ALA A 78 42.93 -89.19 -58.65
C ALA A 78 42.05 -90.07 -59.56
N SER A 79 41.31 -89.47 -60.51
CA SER A 79 40.51 -90.22 -61.48
C SER A 79 41.33 -90.98 -62.53
N ARG A 80 42.61 -90.63 -62.73
CA ARG A 80 43.52 -91.29 -63.68
C ARG A 80 44.38 -92.37 -63.05
N GLU A 81 44.58 -92.38 -61.73
CA GLU A 81 45.33 -93.45 -61.04
C GLU A 81 44.83 -94.88 -61.40
N PRO A 82 43.51 -95.16 -61.49
CA PRO A 82 43.01 -96.47 -61.91
C PRO A 82 43.32 -96.80 -63.38
N VAL A 83 43.40 -95.78 -64.25
CA VAL A 83 43.73 -95.96 -65.68
C VAL A 83 45.20 -96.31 -65.83
N VAL A 84 46.09 -95.57 -65.16
CA VAL A 84 47.54 -95.86 -65.11
C VAL A 84 47.81 -97.22 -64.46
N ALA A 85 47.03 -97.62 -63.45
CA ALA A 85 47.11 -98.96 -62.86
C ALA A 85 46.65 -100.08 -63.83
N ALA A 86 45.60 -99.83 -64.62
CA ALA A 86 45.16 -100.77 -65.66
C ALA A 86 46.18 -100.91 -66.80
N LEU A 87 46.76 -99.79 -67.25
CA LEU A 87 47.90 -99.77 -68.19
C LEU A 87 49.10 -100.53 -67.63
N THR A 88 49.41 -100.34 -66.34
CA THR A 88 50.48 -101.07 -65.64
C THR A 88 50.23 -102.58 -65.63
N SER A 89 49.00 -103.02 -65.33
CA SER A 89 48.64 -104.43 -65.34
C SER A 89 48.78 -105.04 -66.75
N ARG A 90 48.33 -104.31 -67.79
CA ARG A 90 48.47 -104.72 -69.20
C ARG A 90 49.93 -104.80 -69.63
N ALA A 91 50.77 -103.82 -69.28
CA ALA A 91 52.21 -103.83 -69.53
C ALA A 91 52.88 -105.05 -68.89
N GLN A 92 52.62 -105.29 -67.61
CA GLN A 92 53.15 -106.46 -66.89
C GLN A 92 52.68 -107.79 -67.51
N GLN A 93 51.45 -107.88 -68.00
CA GLN A 93 50.95 -109.07 -68.67
C GLN A 93 51.71 -109.32 -69.99
N MET A 94 51.89 -108.30 -70.84
CA MET A 94 52.63 -108.42 -72.11
C MET A 94 54.10 -108.80 -71.89
N ILE A 95 54.75 -108.25 -70.86
CA ILE A 95 56.12 -108.61 -70.49
C ILE A 95 56.19 -110.07 -70.02
N ARG A 96 55.24 -110.52 -69.17
CA ARG A 96 55.17 -111.92 -68.69
C ARG A 96 54.87 -112.93 -69.80
N SER A 97 54.16 -112.55 -70.87
CA SER A 97 53.93 -113.41 -72.03
C SER A 97 55.10 -113.46 -73.02
N GLY A 98 56.22 -112.77 -72.72
CA GLY A 98 57.42 -112.78 -73.57
C GLY A 98 57.30 -111.93 -74.83
N HIS A 99 56.43 -110.91 -74.82
CA HIS A 99 56.17 -110.06 -75.98
C HIS A 99 57.46 -109.44 -76.54
N PHE A 100 57.64 -109.46 -77.87
CA PHE A 100 58.91 -109.12 -78.55
C PHE A 100 59.45 -107.71 -78.24
N ALA A 101 58.57 -106.77 -77.89
CA ALA A 101 58.91 -105.38 -77.56
C ALA A 101 58.95 -105.08 -76.05
N SER A 102 59.05 -106.10 -75.18
CA SER A 102 59.04 -105.95 -73.71
C SER A 102 59.89 -104.80 -73.16
N PRO A 103 61.15 -104.56 -73.59
CA PRO A 103 61.95 -103.44 -73.09
C PRO A 103 61.34 -102.06 -73.36
N ARG A 104 60.67 -101.88 -74.51
CA ARG A 104 60.00 -100.62 -74.87
C ARG A 104 58.73 -100.40 -74.05
N ILE A 105 57.99 -101.48 -73.77
CA ILE A 105 56.82 -101.48 -72.89
C ILE A 105 57.24 -101.08 -71.47
N GLU A 106 58.35 -101.65 -70.99
CA GLU A 106 58.91 -101.37 -69.67
C GLU A 106 59.39 -99.91 -69.53
N THR A 107 60.12 -99.35 -70.51
CA THR A 107 60.48 -97.92 -70.49
C THR A 107 59.23 -97.03 -70.45
N SER A 108 58.26 -97.29 -71.33
CA SER A 108 57.06 -96.46 -71.50
C SER A 108 56.14 -96.47 -70.28
N ILE A 109 55.99 -97.62 -69.60
CA ILE A 109 55.17 -97.69 -68.37
C ILE A 109 55.87 -97.06 -67.16
N ASN A 110 57.19 -97.19 -67.06
CA ASN A 110 57.96 -96.56 -65.98
C ASN A 110 57.91 -95.03 -66.10
N GLU A 111 58.04 -94.47 -67.31
CA GLU A 111 57.89 -93.02 -67.54
C GLU A 111 56.49 -92.51 -67.13
N LEU A 112 55.42 -93.26 -67.48
CA LEU A 112 54.06 -92.91 -67.07
C LEU A 112 53.88 -92.92 -65.54
N GLN A 113 54.48 -93.88 -64.84
CA GLN A 113 54.44 -93.97 -63.38
C GLN A 113 55.24 -92.85 -62.69
N GLU A 114 56.45 -92.56 -63.16
CA GLU A 114 57.29 -91.47 -62.64
C GLU A 114 56.59 -90.12 -62.81
N ARG A 115 56.01 -89.85 -63.99
CA ARG A 115 55.22 -88.63 -64.24
C ARG A 115 53.99 -88.52 -63.34
N LEU A 116 53.24 -89.60 -63.13
CA LEU A 116 52.07 -89.58 -62.24
C LEU A 116 52.49 -89.22 -60.80
N VAL A 117 53.57 -89.81 -60.29
CA VAL A 117 54.11 -89.50 -58.95
C VAL A 117 54.58 -88.04 -58.89
N GLN A 118 55.32 -87.55 -59.89
CA GLN A 118 55.79 -86.17 -59.96
C GLN A 118 54.62 -85.16 -59.92
N VAL A 119 53.59 -85.37 -60.75
CA VAL A 119 52.41 -84.49 -60.82
C VAL A 119 51.61 -84.53 -59.50
N ARG A 120 51.44 -85.70 -58.90
CA ARG A 120 50.80 -85.87 -57.58
C ARG A 120 51.55 -85.12 -56.47
N ASP A 121 52.87 -85.21 -56.44
CA ASP A 121 53.68 -84.63 -55.37
C ASP A 121 53.77 -83.09 -55.51
N LEU A 122 53.84 -82.59 -56.74
CA LEU A 122 53.66 -81.15 -57.05
C LEU A 122 52.28 -80.66 -56.59
N ALA A 123 51.21 -81.40 -56.91
CA ALA A 123 49.85 -81.05 -56.49
C ALA A 123 49.68 -81.05 -54.96
N SER A 124 50.31 -82.00 -54.25
CA SER A 124 50.31 -82.05 -52.78
C SER A 124 51.02 -80.84 -52.16
N VAL A 125 52.20 -80.47 -52.67
CA VAL A 125 52.93 -79.27 -52.24
C VAL A 125 52.13 -77.99 -52.52
N ARG A 126 51.48 -77.89 -53.69
CA ARG A 126 50.64 -76.74 -54.05
C ARG A 126 49.38 -76.66 -53.18
N ARG A 127 48.75 -77.78 -52.81
CA ARG A 127 47.62 -77.82 -51.86
C ARG A 127 48.02 -77.23 -50.50
N LEU A 128 49.17 -77.62 -49.94
CA LEU A 128 49.66 -77.09 -48.66
C LEU A 128 49.89 -75.58 -48.72
N ARG A 129 50.56 -75.08 -49.77
CA ARG A 129 50.77 -73.64 -49.98
C ARG A 129 49.47 -72.86 -50.14
N LEU A 130 48.45 -73.44 -50.77
CA LEU A 130 47.12 -72.82 -50.89
C LEU A 130 46.35 -72.81 -49.58
N LEU A 131 46.55 -73.80 -48.69
CA LEU A 131 45.97 -73.79 -47.33
C LEU A 131 46.58 -72.67 -46.48
N ASP A 132 47.91 -72.60 -46.40
CA ASP A 132 48.64 -71.53 -45.69
C ASP A 132 48.28 -70.13 -46.22
N ALA A 133 48.10 -70.00 -47.55
CA ALA A 133 47.65 -68.77 -48.19
C ALA A 133 46.18 -68.41 -47.87
N VAL A 134 45.28 -69.38 -47.67
CA VAL A 134 43.91 -69.09 -47.22
C VAL A 134 43.93 -68.56 -45.79
N GLU A 135 44.63 -69.23 -44.88
CA GLU A 135 44.63 -68.88 -43.46
C GLU A 135 45.27 -67.51 -43.19
N SER A 136 46.38 -67.19 -43.86
CA SER A 136 47.00 -65.86 -43.77
C SER A 136 46.14 -64.75 -44.41
N GLN A 137 45.41 -65.04 -45.49
CA GLN A 137 44.45 -64.09 -46.07
C GLN A 137 43.17 -63.95 -45.24
N MET A 138 42.76 -64.97 -44.48
CA MET A 138 41.72 -64.84 -43.45
C MET A 138 42.18 -63.92 -42.32
N PHE A 139 43.40 -64.13 -41.81
CA PHE A 139 43.99 -63.26 -40.79
C PHE A 139 44.02 -61.80 -41.26
N TYR A 140 44.55 -61.52 -42.46
CA TYR A 140 44.62 -60.14 -42.96
C TYR A 140 43.25 -59.51 -43.26
N ALA A 141 42.23 -60.30 -43.63
CA ALA A 141 40.86 -59.80 -43.77
C ALA A 141 40.26 -59.42 -42.41
N GLU A 142 40.28 -60.33 -41.43
CA GLU A 142 39.77 -60.07 -40.07
C GLU A 142 40.55 -58.93 -39.38
N ALA A 143 41.86 -58.81 -39.61
CA ALA A 143 42.69 -57.73 -39.09
C ALA A 143 42.33 -56.36 -39.69
N SER A 144 42.01 -56.29 -40.99
CA SER A 144 41.57 -55.06 -41.67
C SER A 144 40.18 -54.61 -41.20
N GLU A 145 39.26 -55.55 -40.97
CA GLU A 145 37.97 -55.28 -40.32
C GLU A 145 38.18 -54.76 -38.89
N ALA A 146 39.12 -55.35 -38.13
CA ALA A 146 39.43 -54.93 -36.77
C ALA A 146 40.01 -53.51 -36.70
N GLU A 147 41.01 -53.16 -37.53
CA GLU A 147 41.56 -51.80 -37.61
C GLU A 147 40.50 -50.77 -38.01
N THR A 148 39.61 -51.12 -38.95
CA THR A 148 38.51 -50.24 -39.37
C THR A 148 37.59 -49.93 -38.19
N TRP A 149 37.21 -50.96 -37.42
CA TRP A 149 36.39 -50.81 -36.21
C TRP A 149 37.09 -49.97 -35.13
N LEU A 150 38.37 -50.23 -34.83
CA LEU A 150 39.15 -49.48 -33.84
C LEU A 150 39.21 -47.98 -34.20
N LYS A 151 39.47 -47.69 -35.49
CA LYS A 151 39.50 -46.34 -36.04
C LYS A 151 38.15 -45.62 -35.97
N GLU A 152 37.03 -46.33 -36.14
CA GLU A 152 35.67 -45.78 -35.97
C GLU A 152 35.34 -45.45 -34.50
N LYS A 153 35.84 -46.21 -33.52
CA LYS A 153 35.56 -45.95 -32.10
C LYS A 153 36.42 -44.85 -31.49
N ARG A 154 37.65 -44.64 -31.97
CA ARG A 154 38.60 -43.65 -31.40
C ARG A 154 38.00 -42.24 -31.22
N PRO A 155 37.29 -41.63 -32.21
CA PRO A 155 36.69 -40.29 -32.06
C PRO A 155 35.67 -40.16 -30.93
N LEU A 156 34.95 -41.24 -30.59
CA LEU A 156 33.95 -41.26 -29.52
C LEU A 156 34.60 -41.14 -28.13
N LEU A 157 35.87 -41.55 -28.02
CA LEU A 157 36.65 -41.58 -26.78
C LEU A 157 37.60 -40.39 -26.65
N THR A 158 38.12 -39.87 -27.77
CA THR A 158 38.95 -38.65 -27.79
C THR A 158 38.15 -37.35 -27.76
N SER A 159 36.81 -37.39 -27.74
CA SER A 159 35.97 -36.20 -27.67
C SER A 159 36.21 -35.39 -26.40
N THR A 160 36.26 -34.07 -26.54
CA THR A 160 36.38 -33.09 -25.45
C THR A 160 35.03 -32.56 -24.96
N ASP A 161 33.91 -33.03 -25.50
CA ASP A 161 32.58 -32.76 -24.96
C ASP A 161 32.38 -33.53 -23.66
N PHE A 162 32.25 -32.82 -22.55
CA PHE A 162 31.98 -33.36 -21.21
C PHE A 162 30.63 -32.89 -20.65
N GLY A 163 29.69 -32.47 -21.52
CA GLY A 163 28.36 -32.00 -21.15
C GLY A 163 28.30 -30.50 -20.80
N LYS A 164 27.07 -29.95 -20.82
CA LYS A 164 26.74 -28.53 -20.58
C LYS A 164 25.77 -28.30 -19.41
N ASP A 165 25.15 -29.38 -18.93
CA ASP A 165 24.16 -29.49 -17.86
C ASP A 165 24.16 -30.94 -17.34
N GLU A 166 23.53 -31.25 -16.21
CA GLU A 166 23.62 -32.60 -15.63
C GLU A 166 23.09 -33.69 -16.59
N ASP A 167 21.94 -33.45 -17.24
CA ASP A 167 21.31 -34.39 -18.16
C ASP A 167 22.19 -34.74 -19.36
N SER A 168 22.90 -33.77 -19.93
CA SER A 168 23.85 -34.04 -21.03
C SER A 168 25.05 -34.84 -20.55
N VAL A 169 25.55 -34.65 -19.32
CA VAL A 169 26.60 -35.51 -18.75
C VAL A 169 26.09 -36.94 -18.56
N GLN A 170 24.89 -37.12 -17.98
CA GLN A 170 24.27 -38.44 -17.80
C GLN A 170 24.06 -39.15 -19.16
N SER A 171 23.62 -38.40 -20.18
CA SER A 171 23.45 -38.89 -21.55
C SER A 171 24.79 -39.31 -22.18
N LEU A 172 25.87 -38.56 -21.95
CA LEU A 172 27.22 -38.89 -22.42
C LEU A 172 27.81 -40.12 -21.69
N LEU A 173 27.58 -40.25 -20.38
CA LEU A 173 27.95 -41.45 -19.61
C LEU A 173 27.24 -42.69 -20.15
N LYS A 174 25.92 -42.63 -20.36
CA LYS A 174 25.12 -43.74 -20.91
C LYS A 174 25.56 -44.15 -22.33
N LYS A 175 26.05 -43.20 -23.14
CA LYS A 175 26.68 -43.49 -24.44
C LYS A 175 28.05 -44.16 -24.26
N LEU A 176 28.89 -43.67 -23.35
CA LEU A 176 30.20 -44.26 -23.06
C LEU A 176 30.09 -45.70 -22.55
N GLU A 177 29.14 -46.00 -21.66
CA GLU A 177 28.84 -47.38 -21.23
C GLU A 177 28.50 -48.30 -22.42
N GLY A 178 27.86 -47.75 -23.46
CA GLY A 178 27.60 -48.44 -24.72
C GLY A 178 28.90 -48.81 -25.42
N VAL A 179 29.77 -47.83 -25.65
CA VAL A 179 31.10 -48.05 -26.28
C VAL A 179 31.97 -48.98 -25.43
N GLU A 180 31.89 -48.92 -24.10
CA GLU A 180 32.60 -49.88 -23.24
C GLU A 180 32.05 -51.31 -23.35
N ARG A 181 30.73 -51.49 -23.46
CA ARG A 181 30.11 -52.80 -23.71
C ARG A 181 30.56 -53.33 -25.06
N GLU A 182 30.62 -52.47 -26.08
CA GLU A 182 31.15 -52.80 -27.42
C GLU A 182 32.63 -53.20 -27.37
N LEU A 183 33.49 -52.44 -26.69
CA LEU A 183 34.91 -52.76 -26.46
C LEU A 183 35.08 -54.12 -25.78
N ARG A 184 34.31 -54.39 -24.70
CA ARG A 184 34.33 -55.69 -24.01
C ARG A 184 33.86 -56.85 -24.89
N THR A 185 32.90 -56.63 -25.81
CA THR A 185 32.52 -57.66 -26.79
C THR A 185 33.57 -57.83 -27.89
N PHE A 186 34.22 -56.75 -28.34
CA PHE A 186 35.21 -56.75 -29.41
C PHE A 186 36.54 -57.40 -29.00
N GLN A 187 36.89 -57.37 -27.70
CA GLN A 187 38.03 -58.14 -27.16
C GLN A 187 37.99 -59.61 -27.62
N ASN A 188 36.83 -60.26 -27.62
CA ASN A 188 36.68 -61.65 -28.06
C ASN A 188 37.05 -61.87 -29.54
N ASN A 189 36.92 -60.85 -30.39
CA ASN A 189 37.34 -60.90 -31.79
C ASN A 189 38.87 -60.78 -31.89
N VAL A 190 39.48 -59.88 -31.13
CA VAL A 190 40.95 -59.74 -31.04
C VAL A 190 41.57 -61.01 -30.44
N ASP A 191 40.94 -61.62 -29.44
CA ASP A 191 41.35 -62.91 -28.86
C ASP A 191 41.19 -64.10 -29.83
N ARG A 192 40.35 -63.98 -30.88
CA ARG A 192 40.23 -64.96 -31.97
C ARG A 192 41.34 -64.75 -33.00
N LEU A 193 41.54 -63.50 -33.42
CA LEU A 193 42.64 -63.06 -34.26
C LEU A 193 44.00 -63.45 -33.68
N ALA A 194 44.18 -63.29 -32.36
CA ALA A 194 45.37 -63.71 -31.62
C ALA A 194 45.63 -65.20 -31.78
N LYS A 195 44.62 -66.05 -31.61
CA LYS A 195 44.75 -67.52 -31.74
C LYS A 195 45.08 -67.93 -33.17
N LEU A 196 44.52 -67.25 -34.17
CA LEU A 196 44.86 -67.47 -35.58
C LEU A 196 46.30 -67.03 -35.89
N SER A 197 46.72 -65.87 -35.38
CA SER A 197 48.08 -65.34 -35.52
C SER A 197 49.12 -66.28 -34.91
N HIS A 198 48.97 -66.66 -33.63
CA HIS A 198 49.85 -67.63 -32.96
C HIS A 198 49.88 -68.97 -33.71
N GLY A 199 48.72 -69.51 -34.12
CA GLY A 199 48.62 -70.75 -34.88
C GLY A 199 49.27 -70.71 -36.28
N LEU A 200 49.56 -69.54 -36.84
CA LEU A 200 50.35 -69.35 -38.06
C LEU A 200 51.84 -69.16 -37.74
N VAL A 201 52.17 -68.43 -36.68
CA VAL A 201 53.55 -68.21 -36.20
C VAL A 201 54.19 -69.53 -35.74
N ASP A 202 53.51 -70.33 -34.91
CA ASP A 202 54.00 -71.59 -34.35
C ASP A 202 54.33 -72.65 -35.42
N ARG A 203 53.67 -72.57 -36.59
CA ARG A 203 53.95 -73.42 -37.76
C ARG A 203 55.11 -72.93 -38.64
N GLY A 204 55.68 -71.76 -38.35
CA GLY A 204 56.72 -71.15 -39.19
C GLY A 204 56.19 -70.63 -40.54
N HIS A 205 54.96 -70.11 -40.57
CA HIS A 205 54.36 -69.54 -41.78
C HIS A 205 55.26 -68.47 -42.43
N PHE A 206 55.28 -68.39 -43.77
CA PHE A 206 56.25 -67.57 -44.51
C PHE A 206 56.18 -66.05 -44.21
N ASP A 207 55.02 -65.57 -43.75
CA ASP A 207 54.78 -64.16 -43.37
C ASP A 207 54.56 -63.97 -41.85
N SER A 208 54.93 -64.98 -41.06
CA SER A 208 54.73 -65.05 -39.60
C SER A 208 55.17 -63.80 -38.84
N GLN A 209 56.31 -63.19 -39.20
CA GLN A 209 56.77 -61.94 -38.59
C GLN A 209 55.72 -60.81 -38.73
N ARG A 210 55.21 -60.58 -39.95
CA ARG A 210 54.22 -59.51 -40.19
C ARG A 210 52.89 -59.82 -39.53
N ILE A 211 52.50 -61.09 -39.49
CA ILE A 211 51.28 -61.57 -38.82
C ILE A 211 51.36 -61.30 -37.30
N ALA A 212 52.54 -61.50 -36.68
CA ALA A 212 52.78 -61.17 -35.27
C ALA A 212 52.83 -59.65 -35.02
N GLU A 213 53.55 -58.89 -35.86
CA GLU A 213 53.62 -57.42 -35.80
C GLU A 213 52.22 -56.79 -35.91
N LYS A 214 51.39 -57.28 -36.85
CA LYS A 214 50.03 -56.81 -37.09
C LYS A 214 49.08 -57.12 -35.94
N GLN A 215 49.18 -58.32 -35.36
CA GLN A 215 48.42 -58.67 -34.17
C GLN A 215 48.77 -57.77 -32.98
N THR A 216 50.08 -57.55 -32.75
CA THR A 216 50.60 -56.69 -31.67
C THR A 216 50.10 -55.24 -31.82
N GLN A 217 50.00 -54.73 -33.07
CA GLN A 217 49.43 -53.40 -33.35
C GLN A 217 47.96 -53.32 -32.92
N ILE A 218 47.14 -54.30 -33.30
CA ILE A 218 45.69 -54.35 -33.01
C ILE A 218 45.42 -54.47 -31.50
N GLU A 219 46.21 -55.27 -30.78
CA GLU A 219 46.15 -55.37 -29.32
C GLU A 219 46.55 -54.05 -28.63
N GLY A 220 47.60 -53.39 -29.13
CA GLY A 220 48.03 -52.07 -28.66
C GLY A 220 46.97 -50.98 -28.86
N GLU A 221 46.37 -50.91 -30.05
CA GLU A 221 45.29 -49.96 -30.36
C GLU A 221 44.03 -50.21 -29.51
N LEU A 222 43.63 -51.48 -29.30
CA LEU A 222 42.51 -51.81 -28.41
C LEU A 222 42.81 -51.40 -26.96
N SER A 223 44.04 -51.60 -26.47
CA SER A 223 44.47 -51.15 -25.15
C SER A 223 44.46 -49.62 -25.02
N GLU A 224 44.87 -48.89 -26.06
CA GLU A 224 44.76 -47.42 -26.11
C GLU A 224 43.29 -46.97 -26.00
N LEU A 225 42.36 -47.60 -26.74
CA LEU A 225 40.94 -47.29 -26.64
C LEU A 225 40.37 -47.59 -25.24
N GLN A 226 40.76 -48.70 -24.61
CA GLN A 226 40.33 -49.03 -23.25
C GLN A 226 40.83 -47.99 -22.23
N ALA A 227 42.07 -47.50 -22.37
CA ALA A 227 42.61 -46.42 -21.56
C ALA A 227 41.88 -45.07 -21.81
N LEU A 228 41.63 -44.71 -23.07
CA LEU A 228 40.88 -43.50 -23.44
C LEU A 228 39.43 -43.53 -22.92
N ALA A 229 38.76 -44.70 -22.97
CA ALA A 229 37.43 -44.87 -22.38
C ALA A 229 37.43 -44.59 -20.87
N LYS A 230 38.42 -45.12 -20.15
CA LYS A 230 38.58 -44.88 -18.70
C LYS A 230 38.87 -43.42 -18.36
N VAL A 231 39.75 -42.74 -19.11
CA VAL A 231 40.02 -41.29 -18.94
C VAL A 231 38.79 -40.45 -19.26
N ARG A 232 37.97 -40.84 -20.24
CA ARG A 232 36.69 -40.17 -20.53
C ARG A 232 35.62 -40.44 -19.47
N GLU A 233 35.64 -41.63 -18.86
CA GLU A 233 34.74 -42.00 -17.76
C GLU A 233 34.98 -41.15 -16.51
N THR A 234 36.25 -40.97 -16.08
CA THR A 234 36.53 -40.14 -14.90
C THR A 234 36.14 -38.69 -15.15
N ARG A 235 36.53 -38.10 -16.30
CA ARG A 235 36.19 -36.72 -16.65
C ARG A 235 34.69 -36.45 -16.77
N LEU A 236 33.91 -37.42 -17.25
CA LEU A 236 32.45 -37.31 -17.24
C LEU A 236 31.88 -37.41 -15.82
N LYS A 237 32.43 -38.27 -14.94
CA LYS A 237 32.03 -38.33 -13.53
C LYS A 237 32.41 -37.06 -12.76
N GLU A 238 33.59 -36.51 -13.00
CA GLU A 238 34.08 -35.22 -12.50
C GLU A 238 33.16 -34.06 -12.94
N SER A 239 32.77 -34.04 -14.22
CA SER A 239 31.80 -33.07 -14.76
C SER A 239 30.42 -33.20 -14.11
N LEU A 240 29.94 -34.44 -13.92
CA LEU A 240 28.64 -34.73 -13.30
C LEU A 240 28.54 -34.16 -11.88
N LYS A 241 29.59 -34.32 -11.06
CA LYS A 241 29.63 -33.74 -9.71
C LYS A 241 29.53 -32.21 -9.75
N VAL A 242 30.27 -31.56 -10.67
CA VAL A 242 30.24 -30.09 -10.81
C VAL A 242 28.85 -29.61 -11.19
N PHE A 243 28.16 -30.25 -12.14
CA PHE A 243 26.80 -29.85 -12.51
C PHE A 243 25.78 -30.07 -11.40
N ARG A 244 25.94 -31.10 -10.54
CA ARG A 244 25.13 -31.27 -9.32
C ARG A 244 25.32 -30.15 -8.31
N PHE A 245 26.58 -29.83 -8.00
CA PHE A 245 26.90 -28.70 -7.13
C PHE A 245 26.32 -27.39 -7.68
N LEU A 246 26.45 -27.11 -8.97
CA LEU A 246 25.88 -25.89 -9.58
C LEU A 246 24.35 -25.85 -9.47
N ARG A 247 23.67 -26.99 -9.63
CA ARG A 247 22.21 -27.14 -9.45
C ARG A 247 21.79 -26.89 -8.00
N GLU A 248 22.50 -27.49 -7.04
CA GLU A 248 22.26 -27.32 -5.60
C GLU A 248 22.56 -25.89 -5.12
N ALA A 249 23.59 -25.25 -5.66
CA ALA A 249 23.92 -23.85 -5.40
C ALA A 249 22.89 -22.87 -5.98
N GLU A 250 22.22 -23.23 -7.09
CA GLU A 250 21.10 -22.46 -7.65
C GLU A 250 19.84 -22.63 -6.78
N GLU A 251 19.51 -23.85 -6.34
CA GLU A 251 18.41 -24.11 -5.38
C GLU A 251 18.60 -23.41 -4.03
N VAL A 252 19.85 -23.16 -3.62
CA VAL A 252 20.18 -22.33 -2.46
C VAL A 252 20.04 -20.85 -2.80
N ALA A 253 20.53 -20.38 -3.96
CA ALA A 253 20.44 -18.98 -4.35
C ALA A 253 18.99 -18.49 -4.54
N GLU A 254 18.13 -19.30 -5.17
CA GLU A 254 16.69 -19.02 -5.33
C GLU A 254 16.00 -18.89 -3.97
N TRP A 255 16.18 -19.88 -3.09
CA TRP A 255 15.64 -19.86 -1.73
C TRP A 255 16.17 -18.69 -0.89
N THR A 256 17.45 -18.33 -1.04
CA THR A 256 18.05 -17.16 -0.38
C THR A 256 17.36 -15.88 -0.88
N GLY A 257 17.09 -15.76 -2.18
CA GLY A 257 16.33 -14.65 -2.76
C GLY A 257 14.92 -14.50 -2.17
N ASP A 258 14.20 -15.61 -1.99
CA ASP A 258 12.90 -15.64 -1.30
C ASP A 258 13.02 -15.11 0.15
N GLN A 259 14.08 -15.46 0.87
CA GLN A 259 14.30 -14.97 2.24
C GLN A 259 14.70 -13.48 2.24
N THR A 260 15.48 -13.04 1.26
CA THR A 260 15.85 -11.63 1.07
C THR A 260 14.61 -10.76 0.86
N ALA A 261 13.58 -11.25 0.16
CA ALA A 261 12.31 -10.53 0.01
C ALA A 261 11.54 -10.35 1.35
N VAL A 262 11.72 -11.26 2.32
CA VAL A 262 11.15 -11.13 3.68
C VAL A 262 11.98 -10.17 4.54
N ALA A 263 13.32 -10.27 4.45
CA ALA A 263 14.24 -9.36 5.15
C ALA A 263 14.16 -7.90 4.64
N ALA A 264 13.88 -7.71 3.35
CA ALA A 264 13.71 -6.40 2.69
C ALA A 264 12.35 -5.72 2.94
N SER A 265 11.51 -6.25 3.84
CA SER A 265 10.20 -5.66 4.13
C SER A 265 10.32 -4.29 4.82
N GLU A 266 9.52 -3.32 4.39
CA GLU A 266 9.46 -1.96 4.96
C GLU A 266 8.20 -1.74 5.84
N ASP A 267 7.45 -2.79 6.21
CA ASP A 267 6.32 -2.64 7.15
C ASP A 267 6.87 -2.49 8.58
N TYR A 268 6.78 -1.29 9.15
CA TYR A 268 7.27 -0.95 10.49
C TYR A 268 6.17 -0.92 11.56
N GLY A 269 4.98 -1.42 11.24
CA GLY A 269 3.83 -1.31 12.14
C GLY A 269 3.07 0.02 11.98
N ARG A 270 1.91 0.11 12.65
CA ARG A 270 1.06 1.31 12.69
C ARG A 270 0.76 1.81 14.11
N ASP A 271 1.15 0.99 15.09
CA ASP A 271 0.91 1.11 16.52
C ASP A 271 1.88 0.11 17.21
N VAL A 272 1.98 0.19 18.54
CA VAL A 272 2.90 -0.63 19.36
C VAL A 272 2.57 -2.11 19.21
N GLU A 273 1.30 -2.45 19.17
CA GLU A 273 0.79 -3.82 19.13
C GLU A 273 1.06 -4.48 17.76
N HIS A 274 0.93 -3.76 16.64
CA HIS A 274 1.24 -4.26 15.30
C HIS A 274 2.75 -4.44 15.10
N VAL A 275 3.59 -3.53 15.60
CA VAL A 275 5.06 -3.72 15.51
C VAL A 275 5.56 -4.84 16.43
N GLU A 276 4.93 -5.08 17.59
CA GLU A 276 5.23 -6.27 18.40
C GLU A 276 4.89 -7.59 17.69
N LEU A 277 3.75 -7.66 16.97
CA LEU A 277 3.39 -8.82 16.16
C LEU A 277 4.37 -9.02 14.99
N LEU A 278 4.82 -7.94 14.35
CA LEU A 278 5.83 -7.98 13.28
C LEU A 278 7.19 -8.45 13.81
N ILE A 279 7.62 -8.01 14.99
CA ILE A 279 8.83 -8.50 15.67
C ILE A 279 8.71 -10.00 15.96
N GLN A 280 7.59 -10.47 16.52
CA GLN A 280 7.40 -11.90 16.82
C GLN A 280 7.41 -12.77 15.55
N ALA A 281 6.82 -12.28 14.45
CA ALA A 281 6.90 -12.94 13.15
C ALA A 281 8.35 -12.95 12.61
N PHE A 282 9.10 -11.87 12.79
CA PHE A 282 10.47 -11.74 12.33
C PHE A 282 11.46 -12.58 13.15
N ASP A 283 11.31 -12.69 14.48
CA ASP A 283 12.08 -13.61 15.31
C ASP A 283 11.84 -15.08 14.91
N THR A 284 10.63 -15.41 14.46
CA THR A 284 10.30 -16.73 13.91
C THR A 284 11.02 -16.96 12.56
N PHE A 285 11.15 -15.93 11.73
CA PHE A 285 11.95 -15.96 10.50
C PHE A 285 13.46 -16.06 10.78
N LEU A 286 14.01 -15.30 11.72
CA LEU A 286 15.41 -15.39 12.14
C LEU A 286 15.75 -16.79 12.71
N SER A 287 14.80 -17.39 13.43
CA SER A 287 14.92 -18.77 13.91
C SER A 287 14.98 -19.80 12.78
N SER A 288 14.19 -19.64 11.71
CA SER A 288 14.24 -20.53 10.54
C SER A 288 15.50 -20.30 9.70
N LEU A 289 15.96 -19.05 9.60
CA LEU A 289 17.19 -18.65 8.91
C LEU A 289 18.43 -19.25 9.60
N SER A 290 18.51 -19.22 10.93
CA SER A 290 19.57 -19.93 11.69
C SER A 290 19.53 -21.45 11.44
N GLY A 291 18.35 -22.06 11.39
CA GLY A 291 18.19 -23.47 11.02
C GLY A 291 18.64 -23.80 9.59
N ALA A 292 18.58 -22.82 8.68
CA ALA A 292 18.98 -22.97 7.29
C ALA A 292 20.48 -22.71 7.03
N GLU A 293 21.23 -22.13 7.97
CA GLU A 293 22.68 -21.90 7.82
C GLU A 293 23.43 -23.20 7.48
N GLY A 294 23.02 -24.32 8.07
CA GLY A 294 23.57 -25.65 7.78
C GLY A 294 23.37 -26.10 6.32
N ARG A 295 22.31 -25.64 5.64
CA ARG A 295 22.07 -25.94 4.21
C ARG A 295 23.07 -25.19 3.33
N VAL A 296 23.31 -23.91 3.62
CA VAL A 296 24.28 -23.09 2.87
C VAL A 296 25.70 -23.58 3.12
N ALA A 297 26.05 -23.87 4.38
CA ALA A 297 27.34 -24.43 4.76
C ALA A 297 27.61 -25.78 4.06
N ALA A 298 26.62 -26.68 3.99
CA ALA A 298 26.73 -27.96 3.28
C ALA A 298 26.96 -27.76 1.77
N CYS A 299 26.23 -26.83 1.13
CA CYS A 299 26.43 -26.51 -0.29
C CYS A 299 27.86 -25.99 -0.56
N LEU A 300 28.33 -25.04 0.27
CA LEU A 300 29.70 -24.52 0.16
C LEU A 300 30.77 -25.59 0.46
N GLN A 301 30.49 -26.55 1.35
CA GLN A 301 31.37 -27.68 1.63
C GLN A 301 31.53 -28.61 0.41
N VAL A 302 30.44 -28.96 -0.28
CA VAL A 302 30.50 -29.72 -1.55
C VAL A 302 31.35 -28.97 -2.59
N GLY A 303 31.21 -27.64 -2.67
CA GLY A 303 32.08 -26.80 -3.50
C GLY A 303 33.57 -26.92 -3.14
N GLN A 304 33.92 -26.85 -1.85
CA GLN A 304 35.30 -27.01 -1.37
C GLN A 304 35.90 -28.39 -1.71
N GLU A 305 35.11 -29.45 -1.58
CA GLU A 305 35.54 -30.82 -1.91
C GLU A 305 35.85 -30.97 -3.41
N LEU A 306 35.05 -30.36 -4.29
CA LEU A 306 35.32 -30.35 -5.74
C LEU A 306 36.57 -29.54 -6.14
N LEU A 307 36.97 -28.56 -5.33
CA LEU A 307 38.23 -27.85 -5.51
C LEU A 307 39.42 -28.69 -5.01
N ALA A 308 39.27 -29.41 -3.91
CA ALA A 308 40.28 -30.33 -3.39
C ALA A 308 40.53 -31.53 -4.34
N GLU A 309 39.52 -31.97 -5.10
CA GLU A 309 39.66 -32.97 -6.16
C GLU A 309 40.45 -32.49 -7.40
N GLY A 310 40.77 -31.20 -7.52
CA GLY A 310 41.58 -30.67 -8.63
C GLY A 310 40.86 -30.62 -9.98
N ASN A 311 39.53 -30.49 -9.96
CA ASN A 311 38.66 -30.55 -11.15
C ASN A 311 39.00 -29.44 -12.19
N PRO A 312 39.06 -29.73 -13.51
CA PRO A 312 39.29 -28.72 -14.54
C PRO A 312 38.29 -27.54 -14.57
N GLN A 313 37.08 -27.70 -14.01
CA GLN A 313 36.09 -26.62 -13.87
C GLN A 313 36.24 -25.81 -12.56
N ALA A 314 37.33 -25.96 -11.79
CA ALA A 314 37.56 -25.27 -10.52
C ALA A 314 37.25 -23.75 -10.53
N PRO A 315 37.60 -22.94 -11.55
CA PRO A 315 37.24 -21.52 -11.58
C PRO A 315 35.73 -21.25 -11.57
N ARG A 316 34.94 -22.14 -12.19
CA ARG A 316 33.46 -22.06 -12.22
C ARG A 316 32.84 -22.45 -10.88
N VAL A 317 33.43 -23.43 -10.20
CA VAL A 317 33.05 -23.82 -8.83
C VAL A 317 33.37 -22.69 -7.86
N GLN A 318 34.57 -22.11 -7.93
CA GLN A 318 34.97 -20.94 -7.12
C GLN A 318 34.04 -19.74 -7.30
N LEU A 319 33.69 -19.41 -8.56
CA LEU A 319 32.76 -18.32 -8.85
C LEU A 319 31.39 -18.56 -8.18
N LYS A 320 30.79 -19.73 -8.39
CA LYS A 320 29.45 -20.02 -7.83
C LYS A 320 29.46 -20.13 -6.30
N MET A 321 30.53 -20.66 -5.70
CA MET A 321 30.71 -20.59 -4.24
C MET A 321 30.79 -19.15 -3.74
N GLY A 322 31.46 -18.26 -4.47
CA GLY A 322 31.52 -16.83 -4.16
C GLY A 322 30.14 -16.17 -4.21
N GLU A 323 29.39 -16.40 -5.30
CA GLU A 323 28.00 -15.93 -5.46
C GLU A 323 27.10 -16.42 -4.31
N THR A 324 27.06 -17.73 -4.05
CA THR A 324 26.22 -18.33 -2.99
C THR A 324 26.62 -17.86 -1.59
N LYS A 325 27.92 -17.63 -1.33
CA LYS A 325 28.38 -17.06 -0.04
C LYS A 325 27.99 -15.60 0.09
N GLN A 326 28.16 -14.78 -0.95
CA GLN A 326 27.84 -13.36 -0.91
C GLN A 326 26.33 -13.15 -0.65
N LEU A 327 25.46 -13.85 -1.40
CA LEU A 327 24.01 -13.78 -1.20
C LEU A 327 23.58 -14.18 0.23
N TRP A 328 24.29 -15.12 0.87
CA TRP A 328 24.02 -15.52 2.25
C TRP A 328 24.52 -14.49 3.28
N ASP A 329 25.66 -13.86 3.04
CA ASP A 329 26.19 -12.80 3.89
C ASP A 329 25.32 -11.53 3.77
N ASP A 330 24.97 -11.11 2.54
CA ASP A 330 24.05 -10.00 2.25
C ASP A 330 22.69 -10.19 2.95
N LEU A 331 22.12 -11.40 2.89
CA LEU A 331 20.86 -11.74 3.56
C LEU A 331 20.96 -11.59 5.10
N LYS A 332 22.07 -11.99 5.72
CA LYS A 332 22.25 -11.85 7.18
C LYS A 332 22.43 -10.39 7.59
N GLU A 333 23.18 -9.60 6.82
CA GLU A 333 23.33 -8.16 7.06
C GLU A 333 21.97 -7.44 6.96
N LEU A 334 21.20 -7.74 5.91
CA LEU A 334 19.85 -7.19 5.73
C LEU A 334 18.88 -7.64 6.83
N ALA A 335 18.94 -8.91 7.25
CA ALA A 335 18.09 -9.42 8.33
C ALA A 335 18.45 -8.79 9.69
N HIS A 336 19.73 -8.50 9.96
CA HIS A 336 20.15 -7.77 11.16
C HIS A 336 19.64 -6.32 11.14
N ALA A 337 19.87 -5.60 10.03
CA ALA A 337 19.41 -4.23 9.86
C ALA A 337 17.88 -4.12 9.99
N ARG A 338 17.13 -5.10 9.46
CA ARG A 338 15.67 -5.19 9.62
C ARG A 338 15.23 -5.46 11.06
N GLN A 339 15.97 -6.29 11.82
CA GLN A 339 15.70 -6.51 13.25
C GLN A 339 15.93 -5.23 14.07
N GLU A 340 17.02 -4.52 13.82
CA GLU A 340 17.33 -3.23 14.45
C GLU A 340 16.29 -2.16 14.10
N ALA A 341 15.87 -2.07 12.83
CA ALA A 341 14.87 -1.11 12.37
C ALA A 341 13.46 -1.40 12.96
N LEU A 342 13.07 -2.67 13.12
CA LEU A 342 11.85 -3.04 13.84
C LEU A 342 11.92 -2.67 15.34
N ALA A 343 13.07 -2.87 15.98
CA ALA A 343 13.29 -2.45 17.37
C ALA A 343 13.33 -0.92 17.54
N GLY A 344 13.77 -0.19 16.51
CA GLY A 344 13.69 1.28 16.43
C GLY A 344 12.25 1.77 16.25
N ALA A 345 11.52 1.22 15.29
CA ALA A 345 10.10 1.52 15.07
C ALA A 345 9.25 1.30 16.32
N LYS A 346 9.53 0.24 17.10
CA LYS A 346 8.87 0.03 18.40
C LYS A 346 9.13 1.16 19.41
N GLN A 347 10.33 1.75 19.45
CA GLN A 347 10.59 2.90 20.31
C GLN A 347 9.78 4.12 19.86
N VAL A 348 9.70 4.38 18.55
CA VAL A 348 8.91 5.49 18.00
C VAL A 348 7.41 5.33 18.31
N HIS A 349 6.81 4.16 18.06
CA HIS A 349 5.40 3.91 18.39
C HIS A 349 5.10 4.01 19.89
N VAL A 350 6.05 3.65 20.77
CA VAL A 350 5.90 3.82 22.24
C VAL A 350 5.98 5.29 22.64
N PHE A 351 6.87 6.05 22.03
CA PHE A 351 6.93 7.51 22.17
C PHE A 351 5.63 8.18 21.69
N ASP A 352 5.13 7.85 20.50
CA ASP A 352 3.90 8.41 19.95
C ASP A 352 2.72 8.20 20.91
N ARG A 353 2.57 6.98 21.44
CA ARG A 353 1.53 6.68 22.43
C ARG A 353 1.70 7.50 23.72
N THR A 354 2.93 7.67 24.20
CA THR A 354 3.23 8.46 25.40
C THR A 354 2.97 9.96 25.16
N ALA A 355 3.24 10.47 23.95
CA ALA A 355 2.90 11.82 23.54
C ALA A 355 1.38 12.01 23.44
N ASP A 356 0.63 11.08 22.84
CA ASP A 356 -0.84 11.13 22.78
C ASP A 356 -1.52 11.01 24.16
N GLU A 357 -1.01 10.15 25.04
CA GLU A 357 -1.43 10.08 26.45
C GLU A 357 -1.19 11.44 27.16
N THR A 358 -0.05 12.08 26.91
CA THR A 358 0.31 13.39 27.48
C THR A 358 -0.55 14.53 26.90
N ILE A 359 -0.77 14.57 25.59
CA ILE A 359 -1.64 15.52 24.89
C ILE A 359 -3.09 15.37 25.39
N THR A 360 -3.57 14.15 25.59
CA THR A 360 -4.91 13.89 26.15
C THR A 360 -5.03 14.47 27.56
N TRP A 361 -4.03 14.27 28.43
CA TRP A 361 -4.02 14.82 29.78
C TRP A 361 -3.97 16.36 29.81
N ILE A 362 -3.23 16.98 28.88
CA ILE A 362 -3.24 18.43 28.65
C ILE A 362 -4.64 18.90 28.24
N GLN A 363 -5.33 18.19 27.34
CA GLN A 363 -6.69 18.51 26.90
C GLN A 363 -7.74 18.34 28.02
N GLU A 364 -7.59 17.35 28.91
CA GLU A 364 -8.43 17.23 30.11
C GLU A 364 -8.26 18.43 31.05
N LYS A 365 -7.01 18.87 31.28
CA LYS A 365 -6.71 20.07 32.06
C LYS A 365 -7.29 21.32 31.39
N ASP A 366 -7.16 21.46 30.07
CA ASP A 366 -7.74 22.55 29.27
C ASP A 366 -9.28 22.62 29.34
N ALA A 367 -9.94 21.47 29.25
CA ALA A 367 -11.40 21.37 29.41
C ALA A 367 -11.83 21.79 30.83
N SER A 368 -11.08 21.37 31.86
CA SER A 368 -11.41 21.69 33.25
C SER A 368 -11.30 23.20 33.55
N ILE A 369 -10.25 23.87 33.08
CA ILE A 369 -10.05 25.32 33.28
C ILE A 369 -11.04 26.18 32.48
N SER A 370 -11.47 25.68 31.31
CA SER A 370 -12.44 26.33 30.43
C SER A 370 -13.90 26.21 30.89
N ALA A 371 -14.23 25.20 31.70
CA ALA A 371 -15.60 24.95 32.16
C ALA A 371 -16.09 25.88 33.28
N GLU A 372 -15.18 26.57 33.99
CA GLU A 372 -15.49 27.27 35.23
C GLU A 372 -15.71 28.79 35.05
N GLY A 373 -16.76 29.34 35.66
CA GLY A 373 -17.04 30.78 35.65
C GLY A 373 -16.09 31.61 36.52
N TYR A 374 -16.39 32.91 36.65
CA TYR A 374 -15.56 33.91 37.36
C TYR A 374 -16.16 34.37 38.71
N GLY A 375 -17.15 33.67 39.26
CA GLY A 375 -17.84 34.06 40.51
C GLY A 375 -18.88 35.17 40.34
N GLN A 376 -19.51 35.60 41.45
CA GLN A 376 -20.49 36.71 41.49
C GLN A 376 -20.32 37.66 42.70
N ASP A 377 -19.44 37.30 43.64
CA ASP A 377 -19.23 37.94 44.93
C ASP A 377 -17.80 37.65 45.42
N LEU A 378 -17.32 38.39 46.41
CA LEU A 378 -15.90 38.31 46.83
C LEU A 378 -15.51 36.92 47.34
N GLU A 379 -16.38 36.21 48.04
CA GLU A 379 -16.07 34.92 48.65
C GLU A 379 -15.96 33.82 47.58
N THR A 380 -16.88 33.81 46.60
CA THR A 380 -16.77 32.87 45.46
C THR A 380 -15.60 33.19 44.55
N ILE A 381 -15.27 34.46 44.32
CA ILE A 381 -14.08 34.87 43.53
C ILE A 381 -12.80 34.41 44.24
N GLN A 382 -12.63 34.69 45.53
CA GLN A 382 -11.43 34.29 46.28
C GLN A 382 -11.29 32.77 46.42
N ALA A 383 -12.40 32.02 46.49
CA ALA A 383 -12.37 30.57 46.43
C ALA A 383 -11.89 30.05 45.07
N LEU A 384 -12.31 30.69 43.96
CA LEU A 384 -11.86 30.37 42.60
C LEU A 384 -10.39 30.74 42.36
N VAL A 385 -9.89 31.85 42.94
CA VAL A 385 -8.46 32.21 42.91
C VAL A 385 -7.62 31.12 43.57
N ARG A 386 -7.92 30.75 44.82
CA ARG A 386 -7.17 29.69 45.55
C ARG A 386 -7.22 28.33 44.86
N LYS A 387 -8.34 28.01 44.21
CA LYS A 387 -8.48 26.80 43.41
C LYS A 387 -7.63 26.86 42.14
N HIS A 388 -7.50 28.04 41.53
CA HIS A 388 -6.65 28.24 40.36
C HIS A 388 -5.15 28.21 40.72
N GLU A 389 -4.73 28.77 41.86
CA GLU A 389 -3.37 28.59 42.40
C GLU A 389 -3.03 27.10 42.61
N GLY A 390 -4.00 26.32 43.09
CA GLY A 390 -3.89 24.86 43.18
C GLY A 390 -3.78 24.18 41.81
N PHE A 391 -4.55 24.63 40.81
CA PHE A 391 -4.44 24.14 39.43
C PHE A 391 -3.09 24.46 38.79
N GLU A 392 -2.57 25.68 38.97
CA GLU A 392 -1.22 26.07 38.50
C GLU A 392 -0.12 25.25 39.20
N THR A 393 -0.34 24.81 40.45
CA THR A 393 0.55 23.86 41.14
C THR A 393 0.46 22.45 40.55
N ASP A 394 -0.75 21.96 40.27
CA ASP A 394 -1.00 20.68 39.59
C ASP A 394 -0.34 20.60 38.20
N LEU A 395 -0.23 21.73 37.49
CA LEU A 395 0.44 21.80 36.18
C LEU A 395 1.93 21.44 36.24
N ALA A 396 2.58 21.45 37.42
CA ALA A 396 3.98 21.04 37.55
C ALA A 396 4.21 19.58 37.14
N ALA A 397 3.27 18.67 37.44
CA ALA A 397 3.37 17.27 37.03
C ALA A 397 3.12 17.08 35.52
N VAL A 398 2.26 17.91 34.92
CA VAL A 398 2.05 17.94 33.46
C VAL A 398 3.31 18.44 32.76
N LYS A 399 3.96 19.48 33.33
CA LYS A 399 5.22 20.02 32.83
C LYS A 399 6.34 18.98 32.84
N GLU A 400 6.53 18.25 33.93
CA GLU A 400 7.53 17.18 34.05
C GLU A 400 7.32 16.08 33.00
N GLN A 401 6.07 15.70 32.76
CA GLN A 401 5.72 14.74 31.71
C GLN A 401 5.98 15.29 30.29
N VAL A 402 5.68 16.56 30.01
CA VAL A 402 5.98 17.21 28.72
C VAL A 402 7.49 17.32 28.49
N GLU A 403 8.26 17.70 29.51
CA GLU A 403 9.73 17.76 29.41
C GLU A 403 10.34 16.36 29.14
N SER A 404 9.81 15.30 29.76
CA SER A 404 10.17 13.91 29.48
C SER A 404 9.88 13.50 28.03
N VAL A 405 8.70 13.83 27.49
CA VAL A 405 8.34 13.58 26.08
C VAL A 405 9.25 14.36 25.12
N VAL A 406 9.63 15.59 25.46
CA VAL A 406 10.54 16.42 24.65
C VAL A 406 11.98 15.87 24.65
N GLU A 407 12.49 15.42 25.80
CA GLU A 407 13.81 14.76 25.88
C GLU A 407 13.84 13.46 25.08
N GLU A 408 12.78 12.65 25.16
CA GLU A 408 12.67 11.40 24.39
C GLU A 408 12.53 11.66 22.88
N ALA A 409 11.76 12.66 22.46
CA ALA A 409 11.69 13.08 21.06
C ALA A 409 13.08 13.45 20.51
N GLY A 410 13.83 14.27 21.26
CA GLY A 410 15.20 14.67 20.90
C GLY A 410 16.16 13.47 20.84
N ARG A 411 16.01 12.49 21.74
CA ARG A 411 16.79 11.24 21.71
C ARG A 411 16.47 10.41 20.47
N LEU A 412 15.18 10.21 20.17
CA LEU A 412 14.73 9.37 19.06
C LEU A 412 15.04 9.99 17.70
N ALA A 413 14.83 11.29 17.52
CA ALA A 413 15.19 12.02 16.30
C ALA A 413 16.71 11.99 16.00
N GLY A 414 17.54 11.85 17.04
CA GLY A 414 18.99 11.66 16.90
C GLY A 414 19.43 10.21 16.61
N LEU A 415 18.60 9.22 16.94
CA LEU A 415 18.90 7.79 16.74
C LEU A 415 18.27 7.22 15.46
N PHE A 416 17.14 7.76 15.01
CA PHE A 416 16.35 7.26 13.89
C PHE A 416 16.08 8.39 12.88
N PRO A 417 17.08 8.79 12.06
CA PRO A 417 16.96 9.93 11.15
C PRO A 417 15.81 9.81 10.14
N ASP A 418 15.47 8.59 9.71
CA ASP A 418 14.40 8.34 8.74
C ASP A 418 12.99 8.51 9.34
N ALA A 419 12.86 8.44 10.67
CA ALA A 419 11.62 8.71 11.41
C ALA A 419 11.54 10.17 11.94
N ARG A 420 12.59 10.97 11.71
CA ARG A 420 12.76 12.28 12.34
C ARG A 420 11.59 13.24 12.10
N ASP A 421 11.17 13.40 10.85
CA ASP A 421 10.11 14.37 10.50
C ASP A 421 8.79 14.06 11.23
N HIS A 422 8.48 12.78 11.44
CA HIS A 422 7.31 12.32 12.20
C HIS A 422 7.46 12.61 13.71
N ILE A 423 8.63 12.32 14.28
CA ILE A 423 8.94 12.61 15.69
C ILE A 423 8.90 14.12 15.96
N GLU A 424 9.43 14.94 15.06
CA GLU A 424 9.40 16.41 15.18
C GLU A 424 7.97 16.96 15.11
N VAL A 425 7.10 16.43 14.24
CA VAL A 425 5.66 16.80 14.23
C VAL A 425 4.98 16.45 15.56
N LYS A 426 5.19 15.23 16.10
CA LYS A 426 4.56 14.81 17.37
C LYS A 426 5.06 15.61 18.57
N HIS A 427 6.33 16.00 18.54
CA HIS A 427 6.95 16.92 19.49
C HIS A 427 6.34 18.33 19.42
N GLU A 428 6.15 18.87 18.21
CA GLU A 428 5.48 20.17 18.01
C GLU A 428 4.01 20.14 18.48
N GLU A 429 3.24 19.10 18.16
CA GLU A 429 1.86 18.91 18.68
C GLU A 429 1.80 18.97 20.22
N THR A 430 2.76 18.33 20.88
CA THR A 430 2.85 18.28 22.35
C THR A 430 3.18 19.65 22.95
N LEU A 431 4.14 20.37 22.35
CA LEU A 431 4.54 21.72 22.79
C LEU A 431 3.45 22.77 22.53
N ASP A 432 2.74 22.71 21.40
CA ASP A 432 1.65 23.63 21.08
C ASP A 432 0.46 23.43 22.04
N ALA A 433 0.08 22.18 22.31
CA ALA A 433 -0.98 21.88 23.28
C ALA A 433 -0.63 22.41 24.68
N TRP A 434 0.62 22.18 25.13
CA TRP A 434 1.12 22.67 26.41
C TRP A 434 1.15 24.20 26.49
N THR A 435 1.64 24.87 25.43
CA THR A 435 1.72 26.33 25.36
C THR A 435 0.33 26.98 25.39
N GLN A 436 -0.65 26.41 24.69
CA GLN A 436 -2.03 26.87 24.72
C GLN A 436 -2.69 26.72 26.10
N LEU A 437 -2.36 25.65 26.84
CA LEU A 437 -2.83 25.46 28.22
C LEU A 437 -2.24 26.51 29.17
N LEU A 438 -0.93 26.80 29.05
CA LEU A 438 -0.27 27.85 29.84
C LEU A 438 -0.85 29.24 29.55
N GLU A 439 -1.07 29.59 28.29
CA GLU A 439 -1.67 30.89 27.93
C GLU A 439 -3.09 31.03 28.52
N LYS A 440 -3.90 29.98 28.45
CA LYS A 440 -5.26 29.98 29.05
C LYS A 440 -5.23 30.03 30.58
N ALA A 441 -4.22 29.43 31.22
CA ALA A 441 -4.03 29.53 32.67
C ALA A 441 -3.73 30.99 33.08
N GLU A 442 -2.72 31.62 32.46
CA GLU A 442 -2.40 33.03 32.70
C GLU A 442 -3.59 33.96 32.39
N GLN A 443 -4.27 33.75 31.26
CA GLN A 443 -5.49 34.48 30.93
C GLN A 443 -6.61 34.30 31.96
N ARG A 444 -6.72 33.15 32.64
CA ARG A 444 -7.72 32.92 33.70
C ARG A 444 -7.30 33.62 34.99
N ARG A 445 -6.05 33.49 35.42
CA ARG A 445 -5.46 34.18 36.57
C ARG A 445 -5.76 35.68 36.52
N ASP A 446 -5.46 36.31 35.38
CA ASP A 446 -5.62 37.76 35.19
C ASP A 446 -7.09 38.18 35.18
N LYS A 447 -7.99 37.37 34.61
CA LYS A 447 -9.45 37.63 34.63
C LYS A 447 -10.06 37.43 36.02
N LEU A 448 -9.59 36.46 36.81
CA LEU A 448 -10.00 36.28 38.21
C LEU A 448 -9.51 37.46 39.08
N GLN A 449 -8.27 37.92 38.88
CA GLN A 449 -7.75 39.10 39.58
C GLN A 449 -8.53 40.38 39.22
N GLN A 450 -8.89 40.55 37.94
CA GLN A 450 -9.79 41.62 37.49
C GLN A 450 -11.19 41.52 38.13
N ALA A 451 -11.74 40.31 38.27
CA ALA A 451 -13.02 40.09 38.96
C ALA A 451 -12.97 40.53 40.43
N GLU A 452 -11.90 40.17 41.15
CA GLU A 452 -11.70 40.54 42.55
C GLU A 452 -11.60 42.06 42.73
N GLN A 453 -10.82 42.73 41.86
CA GLN A 453 -10.72 44.18 41.86
C GLN A 453 -12.06 44.86 41.55
N LEU A 454 -12.82 44.34 40.57
CA LEU A 454 -14.13 44.88 40.19
C LEU A 454 -15.19 44.74 41.30
N GLN A 455 -15.09 43.72 42.15
CA GLN A 455 -16.06 43.51 43.24
C GLN A 455 -16.12 44.72 44.20
N THR A 456 -15.01 45.42 44.44
CA THR A 456 -14.99 46.69 45.21
C THR A 456 -15.87 47.77 44.56
N TYR A 457 -15.85 47.86 43.23
CA TYR A 457 -16.72 48.76 42.46
C TYR A 457 -18.18 48.30 42.46
N PHE A 458 -18.44 46.99 42.46
CA PHE A 458 -19.80 46.45 42.62
C PHE A 458 -20.36 46.65 44.04
N ASP A 459 -19.53 46.74 45.07
CA ASP A 459 -19.97 47.09 46.43
C ASP A 459 -20.36 48.57 46.53
N GLN A 460 -19.61 49.49 45.92
CA GLN A 460 -20.04 50.90 45.75
C GLN A 460 -21.39 51.01 45.03
N TYR A 461 -21.64 50.20 44.00
CA TYR A 461 -22.96 50.12 43.35
C TYR A 461 -24.07 49.66 44.30
N ARG A 462 -23.81 48.62 45.12
CA ARG A 462 -24.77 48.10 46.11
C ARG A 462 -25.10 49.19 47.15
N GLU A 463 -24.11 49.91 47.66
CA GLU A 463 -24.28 51.03 48.59
C GLU A 463 -25.11 52.18 48.00
N LEU A 464 -24.78 52.64 46.78
CA LEU A 464 -25.48 53.75 46.14
C LEU A 464 -26.95 53.39 45.81
N ILE A 465 -27.23 52.15 45.39
CA ILE A 465 -28.61 51.66 45.23
C ILE A 465 -29.35 51.61 46.58
N ALA A 466 -28.71 51.13 47.64
CA ALA A 466 -29.32 51.06 48.98
C ALA A 466 -29.67 52.47 49.51
N TRP A 467 -28.74 53.42 49.41
CA TRP A 467 -28.97 54.81 49.81
C TRP A 467 -30.06 55.50 48.97
N ILE A 468 -30.14 55.26 47.65
CA ILE A 468 -31.26 55.78 46.85
C ILE A 468 -32.61 55.19 47.34
N ASN A 469 -32.65 53.89 47.64
CA ASN A 469 -33.87 53.25 48.14
C ASN A 469 -34.30 53.84 49.49
N GLU A 470 -33.35 54.08 50.40
CA GLU A 470 -33.58 54.76 51.69
C GLU A 470 -34.09 56.19 51.48
N MET A 471 -33.46 56.97 50.60
CA MET A 471 -33.85 58.36 50.35
C MET A 471 -35.22 58.47 49.69
N ILE A 472 -35.57 57.57 48.77
CA ILE A 472 -36.94 57.50 48.22
C ILE A 472 -37.94 57.20 49.34
N ALA A 473 -37.61 56.34 50.31
CA ALA A 473 -38.49 56.09 51.46
C ALA A 473 -38.60 57.30 52.40
N LYS A 474 -37.51 58.04 52.66
CA LYS A 474 -37.51 59.31 53.42
C LYS A 474 -38.39 60.38 52.77
N VAL A 475 -38.35 60.48 51.43
CA VAL A 475 -39.13 61.46 50.65
C VAL A 475 -40.61 61.08 50.55
N THR A 476 -40.94 59.79 50.52
CA THR A 476 -42.32 59.31 50.32
C THR A 476 -43.09 59.03 51.61
N THR A 477 -42.64 59.52 52.77
CA THR A 477 -43.42 59.42 54.02
C THR A 477 -44.80 60.07 53.86
N PRO A 478 -45.91 59.48 54.36
CA PRO A 478 -47.27 59.88 54.03
C PRO A 478 -47.77 61.11 54.84
N ASP A 479 -46.87 61.99 55.24
CA ASP A 479 -47.17 63.14 56.11
C ASP A 479 -47.84 64.28 55.33
N LEU A 480 -48.74 65.03 55.99
CA LEU A 480 -49.32 66.26 55.45
C LEU A 480 -49.81 67.15 56.59
N ALA A 481 -49.52 68.45 56.56
CA ALA A 481 -49.81 69.35 57.67
C ALA A 481 -51.24 69.89 57.63
N GLN A 482 -51.80 70.12 58.83
CA GLN A 482 -53.13 70.69 59.06
C GLN A 482 -53.09 72.18 59.44
N ASP A 483 -51.89 72.76 59.50
CA ASP A 483 -51.61 74.15 59.85
C ASP A 483 -50.41 74.68 59.03
N VAL A 484 -50.16 75.98 59.13
CA VAL A 484 -49.08 76.64 58.36
C VAL A 484 -47.69 76.27 58.89
N ALA A 485 -47.50 76.21 60.21
CA ALA A 485 -46.17 75.94 60.79
C ALA A 485 -45.72 74.50 60.54
N GLY A 486 -46.64 73.53 60.58
CA GLY A 486 -46.36 72.16 60.15
C GLY A 486 -46.00 72.06 58.66
N ALA A 487 -46.64 72.84 57.79
CA ALA A 487 -46.35 72.83 56.35
C ALA A 487 -44.99 73.46 56.02
N GLU A 488 -44.64 74.57 56.68
CA GLU A 488 -43.32 75.20 56.61
C GLU A 488 -42.21 74.25 57.11
N ALA A 489 -42.46 73.53 58.21
CA ALA A 489 -41.52 72.54 58.75
C ALA A 489 -41.32 71.33 57.81
N LEU A 490 -42.39 70.83 57.17
CA LEU A 490 -42.29 69.77 56.16
C LEU A 490 -41.48 70.22 54.93
N LEU A 491 -41.66 71.47 54.47
CA LEU A 491 -40.86 72.04 53.38
C LEU A 491 -39.38 72.21 53.76
N SER A 492 -39.07 72.69 54.96
CA SER A 492 -37.68 72.78 55.46
C SER A 492 -37.00 71.42 55.46
N ARG A 493 -37.63 70.40 56.06
CA ARG A 493 -37.11 69.03 56.11
C ARG A 493 -37.00 68.40 54.72
N HIS A 494 -37.91 68.74 53.80
CA HIS A 494 -37.82 68.29 52.42
C HIS A 494 -36.63 68.93 51.68
N GLN A 495 -36.29 70.18 51.99
CA GLN A 495 -35.10 70.85 51.47
C GLN A 495 -33.80 70.31 52.10
N GLU A 496 -33.83 69.86 53.36
CA GLU A 496 -32.72 69.12 53.99
C GLU A 496 -32.44 67.80 53.24
N TYR A 497 -33.49 67.08 52.80
CA TYR A 497 -33.31 65.90 51.93
C TYR A 497 -32.67 66.26 50.57
N HIS A 498 -32.96 67.43 50.00
CA HIS A 498 -32.28 67.89 48.78
C HIS A 498 -30.78 68.07 49.02
N ALA A 499 -30.40 68.68 50.15
CA ALA A 499 -28.99 68.85 50.51
C ALA A 499 -28.28 67.50 50.75
N GLU A 500 -28.95 66.50 51.33
CA GLU A 500 -28.40 65.13 51.41
C GLU A 500 -28.20 64.53 50.00
N ILE A 501 -29.13 64.77 49.06
CA ILE A 501 -29.02 64.31 47.67
C ILE A 501 -27.89 65.01 46.90
N ASP A 502 -27.79 66.34 47.01
CA ASP A 502 -26.71 67.13 46.40
C ASP A 502 -25.34 66.66 46.89
N SER A 503 -25.20 66.40 48.20
CA SER A 503 -23.94 65.93 48.81
C SER A 503 -23.41 64.60 48.26
N ARG A 504 -24.26 63.82 47.57
CA ARG A 504 -23.90 62.53 46.95
C ARG A 504 -23.62 62.63 45.45
N VAL A 505 -23.84 63.78 44.80
CA VAL A 505 -23.65 63.95 43.33
C VAL A 505 -22.23 63.60 42.88
N ASP A 506 -21.22 63.98 43.67
CA ASP A 506 -19.83 63.64 43.37
C ASP A 506 -19.55 62.13 43.43
N ALA A 507 -20.19 61.41 44.37
CA ALA A 507 -20.05 59.95 44.49
C ALA A 507 -20.66 59.21 43.28
N PHE A 508 -21.82 59.66 42.79
CA PHE A 508 -22.38 59.15 41.52
C PHE A 508 -21.47 59.47 40.34
N THR A 509 -20.96 60.71 40.27
CA THR A 509 -20.10 61.16 39.18
C THR A 509 -18.79 60.38 39.12
N ALA A 510 -18.16 60.12 40.28
CA ALA A 510 -16.99 59.27 40.40
C ALA A 510 -17.30 57.83 39.95
N PHE A 511 -18.39 57.23 40.45
CA PHE A 511 -18.81 55.88 40.06
C PHE A 511 -19.03 55.74 38.54
N TYR A 512 -19.66 56.73 37.90
CA TYR A 512 -19.82 56.73 36.44
C TYR A 512 -18.50 56.96 35.69
N ALA A 513 -17.57 57.74 36.24
CA ALA A 513 -16.24 57.95 35.65
C ALA A 513 -15.39 56.67 35.70
N THR A 514 -15.29 56.03 36.87
CA THR A 514 -14.58 54.75 37.06
C THR A 514 -15.18 53.66 36.18
N GLY A 515 -16.51 53.56 36.11
CA GLY A 515 -17.18 52.59 35.24
C GLY A 515 -16.87 52.81 33.75
N LYS A 516 -16.90 54.07 33.29
CA LYS A 516 -16.52 54.43 31.90
C LYS A 516 -15.03 54.17 31.62
N GLN A 517 -14.15 54.37 32.60
CA GLN A 517 -12.73 54.02 32.47
C GLN A 517 -12.55 52.52 32.28
N LEU A 518 -13.16 51.69 33.12
CA LEU A 518 -13.10 50.23 33.02
C LEU A 518 -13.65 49.72 31.67
N ILE A 519 -14.73 50.32 31.18
CA ILE A 519 -15.28 50.04 29.84
C ILE A 519 -14.30 50.42 28.73
N ASN A 520 -13.64 51.57 28.84
CA ASN A 520 -12.64 52.04 27.86
C ASN A 520 -11.31 51.27 27.92
N GLN A 521 -11.10 50.45 28.96
CA GLN A 521 -9.98 49.52 29.11
C GLN A 521 -10.37 48.09 28.66
N ASP A 522 -11.50 47.93 27.98
CA ASP A 522 -12.07 46.65 27.52
C ASP A 522 -12.14 45.55 28.60
N HIS A 523 -12.35 45.95 29.85
CA HIS A 523 -12.50 45.05 31.00
C HIS A 523 -13.52 43.94 30.69
N PHE A 524 -13.21 42.66 30.94
CA PHE A 524 -14.00 41.54 30.40
C PHE A 524 -15.49 41.55 30.84
N LEU A 525 -15.80 42.03 32.04
CA LEU A 525 -17.17 42.25 32.54
C LEU A 525 -17.82 43.59 32.12
N SER A 526 -17.31 44.27 31.07
CA SER A 526 -17.78 45.59 30.61
C SER A 526 -19.29 45.68 30.36
N ASN A 527 -19.94 44.58 29.98
CA ASN A 527 -21.39 44.56 29.76
C ASN A 527 -22.19 44.63 31.06
N GLU A 528 -21.70 44.02 32.15
CA GLU A 528 -22.31 44.15 33.47
C GLU A 528 -22.09 45.54 34.06
N ILE A 529 -20.90 46.12 33.84
CA ILE A 529 -20.57 47.50 34.23
C ILE A 529 -21.54 48.47 33.54
N LYS A 530 -21.76 48.33 32.22
CA LYS A 530 -22.72 49.13 31.44
C LYS A 530 -24.14 49.05 32.01
N GLU A 531 -24.65 47.86 32.31
CA GLU A 531 -26.02 47.71 32.82
C GLU A 531 -26.15 48.21 34.27
N LYS A 532 -25.15 48.00 35.14
CA LYS A 532 -25.14 48.59 36.51
C LYS A 532 -25.13 50.12 36.48
N ILE A 533 -24.32 50.75 35.62
CA ILE A 533 -24.35 52.20 35.39
C ILE A 533 -25.77 52.63 34.99
N ARG A 534 -26.34 52.00 33.97
CA ARG A 534 -27.67 52.32 33.42
C ARG A 534 -28.79 52.18 34.46
N VAL A 535 -28.76 51.13 35.29
CA VAL A 535 -29.72 50.93 36.39
C VAL A 535 -29.56 52.00 37.46
N LEU A 536 -28.32 52.39 37.80
CA LEU A 536 -28.06 53.45 38.77
C LEU A 536 -28.50 54.84 38.25
N GLU A 537 -28.24 55.16 36.98
CA GLU A 537 -28.71 56.38 36.31
C GLU A 537 -30.25 56.48 36.34
N GLN A 538 -30.95 55.38 36.01
CA GLN A 538 -32.41 55.31 36.08
C GLN A 538 -32.93 55.46 37.53
N ARG A 539 -32.27 54.80 38.50
CA ARG A 539 -32.69 54.82 39.90
C ARG A 539 -32.46 56.19 40.55
N LYS A 540 -31.33 56.86 40.25
CA LYS A 540 -31.09 58.26 40.66
C LYS A 540 -32.12 59.20 40.02
N LYS A 541 -32.35 59.11 38.70
CA LYS A 541 -33.37 59.96 38.06
C LYS A 541 -34.74 59.80 38.73
N LEU A 542 -35.14 58.57 39.06
CA LEU A 542 -36.40 58.31 39.76
C LEU A 542 -36.45 58.88 41.18
N LEU A 543 -35.32 59.00 41.89
CA LEU A 543 -35.25 59.75 43.15
C LEU A 543 -35.46 61.25 42.91
N ASP A 544 -34.71 61.84 41.98
CA ASP A 544 -34.78 63.28 41.66
C ASP A 544 -36.21 63.66 41.21
N ASP A 545 -36.80 62.86 40.29
CA ASP A 545 -38.18 62.94 39.82
C ASP A 545 -39.23 62.74 40.93
N THR A 546 -38.88 62.09 42.05
CA THR A 546 -39.80 61.86 43.19
C THR A 546 -39.71 62.99 44.20
N TRP A 547 -38.52 63.55 44.40
CA TRP A 547 -38.30 64.70 45.28
C TRP A 547 -39.06 65.95 44.78
N GLU A 548 -38.96 66.31 43.50
CA GLU A 548 -39.68 67.47 42.94
C GLU A 548 -41.22 67.28 43.00
N LYS A 549 -41.73 66.06 42.76
CA LYS A 549 -43.16 65.76 42.89
C LYS A 549 -43.66 65.93 44.32
N ARG A 550 -42.85 65.51 45.31
CA ARG A 550 -43.21 65.65 46.73
C ARG A 550 -43.16 67.10 47.20
N LYS A 551 -42.15 67.87 46.75
CA LYS A 551 -42.02 69.32 46.99
C LYS A 551 -43.28 70.06 46.55
N PHE A 552 -43.75 69.83 45.32
CA PHE A 552 -44.96 70.45 44.80
C PHE A 552 -46.20 70.15 45.68
N ILE A 553 -46.35 68.91 46.17
CA ILE A 553 -47.44 68.54 47.11
C ILE A 553 -47.34 69.33 48.42
N TYR A 554 -46.14 69.54 48.97
CA TYR A 554 -45.96 70.34 50.18
C TYR A 554 -46.17 71.85 49.94
N GLU A 555 -45.75 72.39 48.79
CA GLU A 555 -46.03 73.78 48.38
C GLU A 555 -47.55 74.03 48.26
N GLN A 556 -48.28 73.08 47.66
CA GLN A 556 -49.75 73.11 47.60
C GLN A 556 -50.41 73.03 48.99
N ASN A 557 -49.87 72.19 49.88
CA ASN A 557 -50.37 72.06 51.24
C ASN A 557 -50.16 73.37 52.03
N LEU A 558 -48.97 73.99 51.93
CA LEU A 558 -48.69 75.28 52.55
C LEU A 558 -49.65 76.38 52.07
N ASP A 559 -49.80 76.55 50.76
CA ASP A 559 -50.72 77.56 50.21
C ASP A 559 -52.17 77.33 50.66
N THR A 560 -52.61 76.06 50.70
CA THR A 560 -53.95 75.69 51.17
C THR A 560 -54.14 76.03 52.66
N GLN A 561 -53.15 75.76 53.52
CA GLN A 561 -53.24 76.13 54.95
C GLN A 561 -53.09 77.63 55.19
N MET A 562 -52.32 78.35 54.36
CA MET A 562 -52.26 79.82 54.40
C MET A 562 -53.61 80.43 54.03
N PHE A 563 -54.19 80.01 52.90
CA PHE A 563 -55.53 80.44 52.46
C PHE A 563 -56.60 80.12 53.53
N LYS A 564 -56.58 78.90 54.08
CA LYS A 564 -57.51 78.50 55.15
C LYS A 564 -57.33 79.38 56.39
N ARG A 565 -56.10 79.62 56.86
CA ARG A 565 -55.82 80.50 58.00
C ARG A 565 -56.29 81.94 57.73
N GLU A 566 -56.11 82.44 56.52
CA GLU A 566 -56.58 83.77 56.09
C GLU A 566 -58.12 83.84 56.09
N ALA A 567 -58.80 82.80 55.61
CA ALA A 567 -60.25 82.67 55.66
C ALA A 567 -60.78 82.56 57.10
N ASP A 568 -60.22 81.66 57.91
CA ASP A 568 -60.60 81.47 59.32
C ASP A 568 -60.40 82.78 60.13
N LEU A 569 -59.33 83.54 59.88
CA LEU A 569 -59.10 84.84 60.53
C LEU A 569 -60.12 85.91 60.11
N LEU A 570 -60.51 85.94 58.83
CA LEU A 570 -61.50 86.89 58.32
C LEU A 570 -62.94 86.52 58.74
N GLU A 571 -63.26 85.23 58.82
CA GLU A 571 -64.54 84.73 59.33
C GLU A 571 -64.70 85.06 60.81
N ASN A 572 -63.69 84.77 61.64
CA ASN A 572 -63.69 85.18 63.06
C ASN A 572 -63.79 86.72 63.22
N TRP A 573 -63.20 87.49 62.29
CA TRP A 573 -63.35 88.94 62.26
C TRP A 573 -64.80 89.36 61.95
N ILE A 574 -65.47 88.76 60.96
CA ILE A 574 -66.90 88.99 60.66
C ILE A 574 -67.75 88.65 61.89
N VAL A 575 -67.64 87.43 62.43
CA VAL A 575 -68.44 86.94 63.56
C VAL A 575 -68.25 87.82 64.81
N SER A 576 -67.06 88.39 65.02
CA SER A 576 -66.81 89.35 66.11
C SER A 576 -67.51 90.71 65.95
N ARG A 577 -67.97 91.03 64.73
CA ARG A 577 -68.54 92.34 64.35
C ARG A 577 -70.02 92.28 63.97
N GLU A 578 -70.50 91.16 63.47
CA GLU A 578 -71.91 90.91 63.10
C GLU A 578 -72.94 91.29 64.18
N PRO A 579 -72.70 91.10 65.50
CA PRO A 579 -73.62 91.58 66.54
C PRO A 579 -73.85 93.11 66.52
N THR A 580 -72.90 93.89 66.00
CA THR A 580 -73.00 95.36 65.89
C THR A 580 -74.01 95.78 64.82
N LEU A 581 -74.22 94.95 63.79
CA LEU A 581 -75.25 95.16 62.76
C LEU A 581 -76.66 94.79 63.25
N HIS A 582 -76.75 93.97 64.29
CA HIS A 582 -78.01 93.47 64.85
C HIS A 582 -78.50 94.27 66.07
N ASP A 583 -77.81 95.35 66.46
CA ASP A 583 -78.27 96.20 67.57
C ASP A 583 -79.40 97.15 67.12
N GLY A 584 -80.65 96.71 67.28
CA GLY A 584 -81.85 97.45 66.87
C GLY A 584 -82.16 98.74 67.66
N LYS A 585 -81.19 99.34 68.35
CA LYS A 585 -81.36 100.62 69.08
C LYS A 585 -81.21 101.81 68.14
N LEU A 586 -82.32 102.47 67.84
CA LEU A 586 -82.33 103.70 67.03
C LEU A 586 -82.03 104.99 67.83
N GLY A 587 -82.02 104.93 69.16
CA GLY A 587 -81.83 106.09 70.04
C GLY A 587 -83.13 106.86 70.34
N GLU A 588 -83.09 107.68 71.40
CA GLU A 588 -84.26 108.42 71.91
C GLU A 588 -84.14 109.95 71.70
N SER A 589 -83.06 110.42 71.07
CA SER A 589 -82.81 111.85 70.82
C SER A 589 -81.89 112.07 69.61
N ILE A 590 -82.03 113.23 68.95
CA ILE A 590 -81.22 113.58 67.76
C ILE A 590 -79.70 113.43 68.00
N PRO A 591 -79.10 113.90 69.11
CA PRO A 591 -77.66 113.73 69.34
C PRO A 591 -77.23 112.27 69.53
N GLN A 592 -78.11 111.38 70.01
CA GLN A 592 -77.83 109.94 70.04
C GLN A 592 -77.89 109.34 68.63
N VAL A 593 -78.87 109.74 67.81
CA VAL A 593 -78.97 109.30 66.41
C VAL A 593 -77.71 109.72 65.63
N GLU A 594 -77.26 110.96 65.78
CA GLU A 594 -76.04 111.48 65.13
C GLU A 594 -74.76 110.76 65.59
N ASP A 595 -74.63 110.46 66.89
CA ASP A 595 -73.52 109.68 67.46
C ASP A 595 -73.57 108.20 67.01
N PHE A 596 -74.74 107.60 66.88
CA PHE A 596 -74.91 106.26 66.29
C PHE A 596 -74.60 106.23 64.79
N ILE A 597 -75.05 107.22 64.01
CA ILE A 597 -74.68 107.37 62.59
C ILE A 597 -73.17 107.48 62.45
N ARG A 598 -72.51 108.35 63.22
CA ARG A 598 -71.06 108.49 63.19
C ARG A 598 -70.32 107.19 63.54
N LYS A 599 -70.80 106.46 64.55
CA LYS A 599 -70.26 105.13 64.90
C LYS A 599 -70.49 104.09 63.81
N HIS A 600 -71.58 104.21 63.05
CA HIS A 600 -71.83 103.37 61.88
C HIS A 600 -70.88 103.72 60.72
N GLU A 601 -70.70 105.01 60.39
CA GLU A 601 -69.71 105.43 59.38
C GLU A 601 -68.28 104.99 59.76
N ASP A 602 -67.90 105.13 61.02
CA ASP A 602 -66.58 104.69 61.49
C ASP A 602 -66.45 103.16 61.47
N PHE A 603 -67.56 102.41 61.62
CA PHE A 603 -67.62 100.96 61.41
C PHE A 603 -67.52 100.58 59.93
N GLU A 604 -68.24 101.24 59.03
CA GLU A 604 -68.14 101.06 57.57
C GLU A 604 -66.71 101.28 57.08
N LYS A 605 -66.02 102.33 57.57
CA LYS A 605 -64.59 102.57 57.29
C LYS A 605 -63.71 101.39 57.74
N THR A 606 -64.04 100.70 58.84
CA THR A 606 -63.30 99.49 59.24
C THR A 606 -63.60 98.26 58.38
N ILE A 607 -64.80 98.15 57.80
CA ILE A 607 -65.13 97.13 56.79
C ILE A 607 -64.35 97.39 55.51
N GLN A 608 -64.40 98.62 54.99
CA GLN A 608 -63.67 99.01 53.78
C GLN A 608 -62.16 98.81 53.93
N ALA A 609 -61.60 99.05 55.12
CA ALA A 609 -60.19 98.76 55.44
C ALA A 609 -59.82 97.26 55.46
N GLN A 610 -60.78 96.33 55.34
CA GLN A 610 -60.51 94.90 55.12
C GLN A 610 -60.86 94.42 53.69
N GLU A 611 -61.40 95.27 52.82
CA GLU A 611 -61.93 94.89 51.50
C GLU A 611 -60.89 94.16 50.63
N ASP A 612 -59.64 94.65 50.60
CA ASP A 612 -58.51 94.01 49.92
C ASP A 612 -58.25 92.56 50.38
N LYS A 613 -58.48 92.24 51.66
CA LYS A 613 -58.28 90.89 52.20
C LYS A 613 -59.40 89.94 51.78
N PHE A 614 -60.64 90.43 51.72
CA PHE A 614 -61.75 89.68 51.14
C PHE A 614 -61.62 89.52 49.62
N HIS A 615 -60.98 90.45 48.93
CA HIS A 615 -60.56 90.27 47.54
C HIS A 615 -59.45 89.23 47.40
N ALA A 616 -58.48 89.16 48.32
CA ALA A 616 -57.45 88.13 48.32
C ALA A 616 -58.04 86.70 48.43
N LEU A 617 -59.11 86.50 49.20
CA LEU A 617 -59.85 85.23 49.27
C LEU A 617 -60.53 84.80 47.95
N ARG A 618 -60.58 85.66 46.92
CA ARG A 618 -61.07 85.28 45.58
C ARG A 618 -59.98 84.63 44.71
N ARG A 619 -58.76 84.47 45.22
CA ARG A 619 -57.69 83.73 44.54
C ARG A 619 -57.97 82.23 44.57
N ILE A 620 -57.70 81.53 43.47
CA ILE A 620 -57.61 80.06 43.51
C ILE A 620 -56.29 79.63 44.15
N THR A 621 -56.33 78.55 44.92
CA THR A 621 -55.15 77.91 45.53
C THR A 621 -54.32 77.15 44.50
N LEU A 622 -53.07 76.83 44.84
CA LEU A 622 -52.21 75.93 44.08
C LEU A 622 -52.79 74.50 43.99
N LEU A 623 -53.61 74.10 44.97
CA LEU A 623 -54.33 72.83 44.95
C LEU A 623 -55.43 72.82 43.87
N GLU A 624 -56.32 73.81 43.90
CA GLU A 624 -57.40 73.94 42.90
C GLU A 624 -56.84 74.13 41.49
N ARG A 625 -55.78 74.93 41.34
CA ARG A 625 -55.13 75.17 40.04
C ARG A 625 -54.47 73.91 39.47
N ALA A 626 -53.95 73.03 40.33
CA ALA A 626 -53.44 71.72 39.89
C ALA A 626 -54.58 70.74 39.59
N PHE A 627 -55.68 70.77 40.34
CA PHE A 627 -56.87 69.97 40.07
C PHE A 627 -57.50 70.34 38.72
N GLN A 628 -57.56 71.62 38.37
CA GLN A 628 -57.92 72.10 37.03
C GLN A 628 -56.98 71.54 35.96
N LYS A 629 -55.65 71.68 36.12
CA LYS A 629 -54.66 71.08 35.21
C LYS A 629 -54.77 69.56 35.10
N GLN A 630 -55.12 68.86 36.18
CA GLN A 630 -55.35 67.42 36.16
C GLN A 630 -56.60 67.10 35.34
N GLN A 631 -57.70 67.84 35.49
CA GLN A 631 -58.90 67.66 34.66
C GLN A 631 -58.62 67.95 33.18
N GLU A 632 -57.85 69.01 32.88
CA GLU A 632 -57.38 69.30 31.51
C GLU A 632 -56.55 68.13 30.95
N ALA A 633 -55.60 67.61 31.72
CA ALA A 633 -54.75 66.50 31.32
C ALA A 633 -55.53 65.17 31.18
N GLU A 634 -56.48 64.89 32.06
CA GLU A 634 -57.38 63.73 31.97
C GLU A 634 -58.32 63.83 30.77
N MET A 635 -58.86 65.02 30.48
CA MET A 635 -59.66 65.23 29.27
C MET A 635 -58.81 65.10 28.01
N ALA A 636 -57.59 65.64 27.98
CA ALA A 636 -56.65 65.47 26.87
C ALA A 636 -56.22 64.01 26.70
N ALA A 637 -56.01 63.26 27.79
CA ALA A 637 -55.73 61.83 27.75
C ALA A 637 -56.92 61.05 27.18
N ARG A 638 -58.15 61.31 27.66
CA ARG A 638 -59.40 60.71 27.12
C ARG A 638 -59.65 61.12 25.67
N GLN A 639 -59.21 62.30 25.23
CA GLN A 639 -59.28 62.76 23.84
C GLN A 639 -58.29 61.95 22.97
N MET A 640 -57.02 61.85 23.38
CA MET A 640 -55.99 61.07 22.70
C MET A 640 -56.31 59.56 22.69
N GLU A 641 -56.92 59.04 23.75
CA GLU A 641 -57.41 57.66 23.82
C GLU A 641 -58.57 57.43 22.85
N LYS A 642 -59.54 58.34 22.77
CA LYS A 642 -60.61 58.29 21.75
C LYS A 642 -60.04 58.36 20.33
N GLU A 643 -59.12 59.28 20.05
CA GLU A 643 -58.46 59.40 18.74
C GLU A 643 -57.64 58.16 18.39
N ARG A 644 -57.00 57.53 19.38
CA ARG A 644 -56.24 56.29 19.20
C ARG A 644 -57.20 55.13 18.94
N ALA A 645 -58.25 54.98 19.74
CA ALA A 645 -59.28 53.96 19.55
C ALA A 645 -60.05 54.18 18.23
N GLU A 646 -60.23 55.41 17.77
CA GLU A 646 -60.81 55.73 16.47
C GLU A 646 -59.85 55.46 15.32
N ARG A 647 -58.55 55.77 15.46
CA ARG A 647 -57.50 55.33 14.51
C ARG A 647 -57.43 53.80 14.42
N GLU A 648 -57.40 53.11 15.55
CA GLU A 648 -57.39 51.64 15.61
C GLU A 648 -58.71 51.05 15.07
N ARG A 649 -59.88 51.69 15.28
CA ARG A 649 -61.15 51.31 14.64
C ARG A 649 -61.16 51.59 13.13
N LEU A 650 -60.56 52.69 12.66
CA LEU A 650 -60.46 53.03 11.25
C LEU A 650 -59.49 52.11 10.53
N GLU A 651 -58.36 51.77 11.17
CA GLU A 651 -57.44 50.72 10.72
C GLU A 651 -58.09 49.35 10.76
N ALA A 652 -58.85 48.99 11.80
CA ALA A 652 -59.58 47.72 11.83
C ALA A 652 -60.68 47.68 10.75
N ARG A 653 -61.32 48.80 10.43
CA ARG A 653 -62.29 48.91 9.33
C ARG A 653 -61.59 48.83 7.97
N LYS A 654 -60.43 49.49 7.79
CA LYS A 654 -59.57 49.36 6.60
C LYS A 654 -59.03 47.93 6.44
N ARG A 655 -58.56 47.29 7.50
CA ARG A 655 -58.12 45.88 7.50
C ARG A 655 -59.28 44.97 7.14
N LYS A 656 -60.46 45.13 7.77
CA LYS A 656 -61.67 44.37 7.41
C LYS A 656 -62.13 44.63 5.97
N GLU A 657 -61.97 45.83 5.44
CA GLU A 657 -62.34 46.14 4.05
C GLU A 657 -61.29 45.63 3.04
N VAL A 658 -60.00 45.72 3.33
CA VAL A 658 -58.93 45.07 2.55
C VAL A 658 -59.11 43.54 2.59
N GLN A 659 -59.47 42.99 3.74
CA GLN A 659 -59.75 41.57 3.95
C GLN A 659 -61.06 41.15 3.28
N ARG A 660 -62.08 42.03 3.23
CA ARG A 660 -63.28 41.86 2.40
C ARG A 660 -62.90 41.86 0.93
N ILE A 661 -62.05 42.77 0.45
CA ILE A 661 -61.60 42.85 -0.94
C ILE A 661 -60.71 41.65 -1.32
N THR A 662 -59.87 41.12 -0.42
CA THR A 662 -59.11 39.88 -0.69
C THR A 662 -59.97 38.64 -0.59
N ASP A 663 -60.93 38.54 0.34
CA ASP A 663 -61.94 37.48 0.33
C ASP A 663 -62.91 37.58 -0.85
N GLU A 664 -63.18 38.79 -1.37
CA GLU A 664 -64.05 39.01 -2.52
C GLU A 664 -63.30 38.64 -3.82
N ARG A 665 -62.02 39.02 -3.96
CA ARG A 665 -61.13 38.51 -5.02
C ARG A 665 -60.91 37.00 -4.92
N ARG A 666 -60.77 36.46 -3.71
CA ARG A 666 -60.66 35.01 -3.47
C ARG A 666 -61.96 34.31 -3.86
N ARG A 667 -63.12 34.81 -3.42
CA ARG A 667 -64.44 34.32 -3.83
C ARG A 667 -64.73 34.54 -5.32
N GLU A 668 -64.12 35.52 -5.98
CA GLU A 668 -64.22 35.73 -7.42
C GLU A 668 -63.35 34.73 -8.20
N GLY A 669 -62.17 34.37 -7.68
CA GLY A 669 -61.40 33.22 -8.14
C GLY A 669 -62.14 31.89 -7.91
N GLU A 670 -62.67 31.68 -6.71
CA GLU A 670 -63.48 30.51 -6.35
C GLU A 670 -64.78 30.46 -7.15
N ARG A 671 -65.41 31.59 -7.51
CA ARG A 671 -66.56 31.66 -8.43
C ARG A 671 -66.19 31.34 -9.88
N ARG A 672 -64.97 31.65 -10.33
CA ARG A 672 -64.44 31.17 -11.62
C ARG A 672 -64.18 29.65 -11.63
N GLN A 673 -63.99 29.04 -10.47
CA GLN A 673 -63.97 27.57 -10.29
C GLN A 673 -65.34 27.00 -9.86
N GLY A 674 -66.30 27.86 -9.53
CA GLY A 674 -67.43 27.58 -8.64
C GLY A 674 -68.79 27.82 -9.28
N ARG A 675 -68.99 27.24 -10.46
CA ARG A 675 -70.27 27.03 -11.16
C ARG A 675 -70.88 28.28 -11.82
N GLU A 676 -71.52 28.17 -12.98
CA GLU A 676 -72.54 27.18 -13.40
C GLU A 676 -73.81 27.19 -12.54
N HIS A 677 -74.09 28.26 -11.78
CA HIS A 677 -75.39 28.50 -11.14
C HIS A 677 -75.77 29.99 -11.11
N ASN A 678 -76.71 30.35 -12.00
CA ASN A 678 -77.68 31.46 -11.99
C ASN A 678 -77.62 32.42 -10.77
N GLY A 679 -77.61 33.75 -10.87
CA GLY A 679 -78.02 34.67 -11.94
C GLY A 679 -78.84 35.81 -11.28
N ALA A 680 -78.44 37.09 -11.37
CA ALA A 680 -78.87 38.07 -12.40
C ALA A 680 -79.92 39.08 -11.82
N PRO A 681 -80.15 40.30 -12.40
CA PRO A 681 -80.14 41.58 -11.63
C PRO A 681 -81.42 42.46 -11.88
N GLU A 682 -81.54 43.81 -11.83
CA GLU A 682 -80.58 44.94 -11.84
C GLU A 682 -81.18 46.36 -11.54
N MET A 683 -80.44 47.23 -10.80
CA MET A 683 -80.41 48.74 -10.87
C MET A 683 -81.72 49.60 -10.68
N VAL A 684 -81.79 50.98 -10.65
CA VAL A 684 -80.86 52.16 -10.80
C VAL A 684 -81.37 53.46 -10.03
N GLU A 685 -80.63 54.59 -10.09
CA GLU A 685 -80.96 56.02 -9.72
C GLU A 685 -81.03 56.42 -8.21
N THR A 686 -80.77 57.64 -7.68
CA THR A 686 -80.48 59.07 -8.10
C THR A 686 -81.70 59.94 -8.57
N PRO A 687 -81.68 61.31 -8.75
CA PRO A 687 -80.58 62.31 -8.83
C PRO A 687 -80.72 63.67 -8.03
N ARG A 688 -79.58 64.40 -7.88
CA ARG A 688 -79.27 65.87 -8.15
C ARG A 688 -80.23 67.05 -7.79
N TYR A 689 -79.84 68.35 -7.66
CA TYR A 689 -78.61 69.17 -7.41
C TYR A 689 -79.02 70.67 -7.22
N SER A 690 -78.17 71.54 -6.62
CA SER A 690 -78.01 72.98 -6.98
C SER A 690 -76.77 73.61 -6.29
N GLN A 691 -76.29 74.78 -6.76
CA GLN A 691 -75.01 75.42 -6.35
C GLN A 691 -75.02 76.96 -6.43
N ASP A 692 -74.11 77.57 -5.64
CA ASP A 692 -73.28 78.77 -5.90
C ASP A 692 -72.08 78.70 -4.91
N ASN A 693 -70.84 79.24 -5.05
CA ASN A 693 -70.17 80.25 -5.92
C ASN A 693 -70.37 81.72 -5.45
N ASP A 694 -69.41 82.67 -5.49
CA ASP A 694 -67.95 82.69 -5.82
C ASP A 694 -67.29 83.90 -5.05
N SER A 695 -66.01 84.33 -5.12
CA SER A 695 -64.88 84.04 -6.01
C SER A 695 -63.49 84.37 -5.39
N ILE A 696 -62.45 83.62 -5.79
CA ILE A 696 -61.06 83.99 -6.20
C ILE A 696 -60.41 85.24 -5.55
N SER A 697 -59.25 85.15 -4.87
CA SER A 697 -57.95 84.61 -5.32
C SER A 697 -57.07 84.13 -4.12
N ASN A 698 -55.76 83.76 -4.17
CA ASN A 698 -54.67 83.92 -5.17
C ASN A 698 -53.58 82.81 -5.06
N LEU A 699 -52.32 83.06 -5.46
CA LEU A 699 -51.26 82.07 -5.68
C LEU A 699 -49.86 82.46 -5.15
N GLN A 700 -49.13 81.48 -4.58
CA GLN A 700 -47.73 81.17 -4.98
C GLN A 700 -47.33 79.73 -4.56
N LYS A 701 -46.17 79.20 -5.02
CA LYS A 701 -45.84 77.76 -5.04
C LYS A 701 -44.42 77.41 -4.54
N SER A 702 -44.31 76.27 -3.83
CA SER A 702 -43.20 75.29 -3.86
C SER A 702 -43.61 74.05 -3.00
N SER A 703 -43.38 72.75 -3.24
CA SER A 703 -42.45 71.90 -4.04
C SER A 703 -41.00 71.86 -3.52
N SER A 704 -40.37 70.75 -3.13
CA SER A 704 -40.65 69.28 -3.14
C SER A 704 -39.97 68.63 -1.90
N ILE A 705 -40.23 67.43 -1.37
CA ILE A 705 -40.39 66.05 -1.90
C ILE A 705 -39.10 65.40 -2.46
N SER A 706 -38.63 64.34 -1.77
CA SER A 706 -37.56 63.36 -2.15
C SER A 706 -36.14 63.95 -2.29
N SER A 707 -35.01 63.21 -2.34
CA SER A 707 -34.71 61.77 -2.50
C SER A 707 -33.30 61.45 -1.90
N LEU A 708 -32.75 60.23 -1.75
CA LEU A 708 -33.22 58.85 -2.06
C LEU A 708 -32.60 57.78 -1.09
N PHE A 709 -31.63 56.97 -1.55
CA PHE A 709 -30.85 55.91 -0.88
C PHE A 709 -29.51 55.76 -1.63
N GLY A 710 -28.46 55.20 -1.02
CA GLY A 710 -27.19 54.81 -1.68
C GLY A 710 -26.08 55.88 -1.70
N ASP A 711 -24.81 55.54 -1.96
CA ASP A 711 -24.17 54.21 -2.06
C ASP A 711 -22.65 54.31 -1.75
N ARG A 712 -21.90 53.22 -1.93
CA ARG A 712 -20.50 52.98 -1.55
C ARG A 712 -19.43 53.84 -2.28
N LEU A 713 -18.22 53.76 -1.71
CA LEU A 713 -16.87 53.66 -2.32
C LEU A 713 -15.93 54.90 -2.37
N ASN A 714 -14.75 54.64 -1.76
CA ASN A 714 -13.38 54.90 -2.25
C ASN A 714 -12.55 56.14 -1.79
N ARG A 715 -11.48 55.80 -1.04
CA ARG A 715 -10.07 56.18 -1.22
C ARG A 715 -9.53 57.56 -0.78
N LYS A 716 -8.50 57.43 0.07
CA LYS A 716 -7.32 58.28 0.30
C LYS A 716 -7.52 59.56 1.13
N GLY A 717 -6.55 59.74 2.03
CA GLY A 717 -6.50 60.61 3.20
C GLY A 717 -5.57 59.92 4.18
#